data_AF-A0A2E0K0H1-F1
#
_entry.id   AF-A0A2E0K0H1-F1
#
_cell.length_a   1.000
_cell.length_b   1.000
_cell.length_c   1.000
_cell.angle_alpha   90.00
_cell.angle_beta   90.00
_cell.angle_gamma   90.00
#
_symmetry.space_group_name_H-M   'P 1'
#
loop_
_entity.id
_entity.type
_entity.pdbx_description
1 polymer ?
#
loop_
_entity_poly.entity_id
_entity_poly.type
_entity_poly.pdbx_seq_one_letter_code
_entity_poly.pdbx_strand_id
1 'polypeptide(L)'
;WMANASGGARSADWYPEYDEGDEESDDGTSSGGESQTIIFEELYDVETTLYDPNVLDLGVKLTFAGPDEISKYPETLTMSMTDSSGNVESAVLVRQIAEDASCIVKICNYYGRLTTDSIQNNVWTLGQPLENYAYADEVLEAFIELEPLQSSILIGLTYESGLDEMFVGSALGVLVDQDETTSVDAPYDVEALSYDAYGPVADAEVDIAILRVSPQKAAEAAGTLSPEGDVDYTSGSTNIVAEYNGDDLDGDVEGTVETFTGNDERNGEEHPQAVQNVNEDWEEISRSGMGSTWGASHSDSLPVAGGLADVATRGTTESGLQIEFIQQMPLPGTAGCARTQGSSGGGYVSIGWDYSEFRYYDDEIEQDAYYDKPDLETLSIDWGDGSEEYEYRYGQDDDYREDGWEGHSYADNGDYWIQITYTPIEGYSPVTHSFNYLVGDGESGFIEYEDESEESHTTDWAEVGWCDLQNSERHLPNPEIIDAFITDGPFEVMDEQIFTTDSDGMATMTATPSLPGLYISVVQTKHTRDGSEMTGLGLNLVAVTEASISLGGDLVEETTFAGIPVYTATPNSDNLVDIDVTTSGMGDEEYTVQLMVVPLPMNVPFPDIDMENWEDQSDGLEFQSGTTTRTSEFYLHAPMSMVVSLIMEEGALWPTAIHFGVILNNPGTLDFDGTLGPGQTTNIALDEEYGVASRILAIATPKVGLDPASVDLSAFTEILYGDVIREQVFGWVNFEQDLEATCEELEGWHEEDWETQEDFFRMQLTDDSNEYVHPNQYSPNAVLTDADGDVIQPESDWSQSEWDIANSMPILTSAQESID
;
A
#
# COMPACT_ATOMS: atom_id res chain seq x y z
N TRP A 1 -4.59 -3.57 15.26
CA TRP A 1 -5.57 -4.55 14.69
C TRP A 1 -5.56 -4.49 13.17
N MET A 2 -5.97 -3.40 12.50
CA MET A 2 -5.91 -3.32 11.02
C MET A 2 -4.52 -3.62 10.47
N ALA A 3 -3.46 -3.08 11.09
CA ALA A 3 -2.08 -3.34 10.68
C ALA A 3 -1.61 -4.81 10.89
N ASN A 4 -2.23 -5.57 11.81
CA ASN A 4 -2.02 -7.03 11.89
C ASN A 4 -2.87 -7.76 10.84
N ALA A 5 -4.11 -7.29 10.67
CA ALA A 5 -5.04 -7.83 9.68
C ALA A 5 -4.58 -7.58 8.23
N SER A 6 -3.70 -6.61 8.01
CA SER A 6 -3.06 -6.29 6.72
C SER A 6 -1.70 -6.99 6.54
N GLY A 7 -1.40 -8.06 7.29
CA GLY A 7 -0.22 -8.90 7.04
C GLY A 7 1.04 -8.47 7.80
N GLY A 8 0.89 -7.54 8.76
CA GLY A 8 2.00 -7.12 9.61
C GLY A 8 2.72 -5.85 9.16
N ALA A 9 2.13 -5.08 8.24
CA ALA A 9 2.69 -3.81 7.78
C ALA A 9 3.00 -2.86 8.95
N ARG A 10 4.24 -2.34 9.03
CA ARG A 10 4.68 -1.40 10.06
C ARG A 10 5.70 -0.43 9.50
N SER A 11 5.74 0.76 10.05
CA SER A 11 6.88 1.65 9.94
C SER A 11 7.23 2.14 11.33
N ALA A 12 8.49 2.46 11.55
CA ALA A 12 8.96 3.10 12.77
C ALA A 12 10.16 3.98 12.46
N ASP A 13 10.15 5.16 13.04
CA ASP A 13 11.24 6.10 12.99
C ASP A 13 12.05 6.04 14.29
N TRP A 14 13.33 6.34 14.20
CA TRP A 14 14.20 6.57 15.33
C TRP A 14 15.00 7.83 15.10
N TYR A 15 15.02 8.66 16.14
CA TYR A 15 15.86 9.84 16.25
C TYR A 15 16.65 9.74 17.57
N PRO A 16 17.81 10.38 17.68
CA PRO A 16 18.55 10.49 18.94
C PRO A 16 17.64 10.97 20.07
N GLU A 17 17.54 10.21 21.17
CA GLU A 17 16.92 10.71 22.40
C GLU A 17 17.75 11.88 22.93
N TYR A 18 17.15 13.07 22.96
CA TYR A 18 17.65 14.18 23.77
C TYR A 18 17.06 13.99 25.17
N ASP A 19 17.94 13.81 26.17
CA ASP A 19 17.59 13.33 27.52
C ASP A 19 16.81 14.40 28.32
N GLU A 20 15.48 14.41 28.24
CA GLU A 20 14.59 15.13 29.16
C GLU A 20 14.52 14.40 30.53
N GLY A 21 15.51 14.61 31.42
CA GLY A 21 15.71 13.80 32.63
C GLY A 21 15.36 14.45 33.98
N ASP A 22 14.16 14.17 34.48
CA ASP A 22 13.57 14.56 35.78
C ASP A 22 14.36 14.08 37.05
N GLU A 23 14.26 14.86 38.13
CA GLU A 23 15.03 14.77 39.38
C GLU A 23 14.74 13.54 40.29
N GLU A 24 15.68 13.31 41.23
CA GLU A 24 15.56 12.51 42.48
C GLU A 24 16.05 11.05 42.47
N SER A 25 17.38 10.85 42.36
CA SER A 25 18.08 10.00 43.33
C SER A 25 19.55 10.39 43.56
N ASP A 26 19.80 10.92 44.75
CA ASP A 26 21.12 11.26 45.31
C ASP A 26 21.87 9.99 45.75
N ASP A 27 22.60 9.35 44.83
CA ASP A 27 23.80 8.58 45.17
C ASP A 27 24.91 8.69 44.11
N GLY A 28 25.79 9.68 44.32
CA GLY A 28 26.97 10.00 43.49
C GLY A 28 27.80 8.81 42.99
N THR A 29 27.35 8.23 41.89
CA THR A 29 28.04 7.25 41.07
C THR A 29 27.90 7.76 39.64
N SER A 30 28.97 8.35 39.12
CA SER A 30 29.04 8.71 37.71
C SER A 30 28.77 7.47 36.85
N SER A 31 27.68 7.45 36.09
CA SER A 31 27.59 6.59 34.91
C SER A 31 28.39 7.29 33.81
N GLY A 32 29.66 6.91 33.67
CA GLY A 32 30.41 7.25 32.48
C GLY A 32 30.14 6.18 31.43
N GLY A 33 29.60 6.58 30.29
CA GLY A 33 29.57 5.81 29.05
C GLY A 33 28.37 4.89 28.91
N GLU A 34 27.23 5.44 28.50
CA GLU A 34 26.18 4.64 27.87
C GLU A 34 26.31 4.86 26.36
N SER A 35 26.52 3.78 25.62
CA SER A 35 26.54 3.80 24.17
C SER A 35 25.14 4.17 23.68
N GLN A 36 25.03 5.20 22.83
CA GLN A 36 23.78 5.47 22.11
C GLN A 36 23.34 4.17 21.44
N THR A 37 22.13 3.74 21.76
CA THR A 37 21.57 2.47 21.30
C THR A 37 20.35 2.83 20.47
N ILE A 38 20.34 2.42 19.20
CA ILE A 38 19.24 2.71 18.29
C ILE A 38 18.17 1.65 18.48
N ILE A 39 17.02 2.06 19.01
CA ILE A 39 15.86 1.22 19.28
C ILE A 39 14.63 1.90 18.70
N PHE A 40 13.99 1.28 17.71
CA PHE A 40 12.72 1.74 17.18
C PHE A 40 11.59 1.43 18.18
N GLU A 41 11.13 2.42 18.95
CA GLU A 41 10.12 2.23 20.00
C GLU A 41 8.74 1.88 19.44
N GLU A 42 8.39 2.45 18.29
CA GLU A 42 7.11 2.19 17.61
C GLU A 42 7.13 0.94 16.73
N LEU A 43 8.21 0.17 16.75
CA LEU A 43 8.29 -1.12 16.08
C LEU A 43 7.57 -2.20 16.91
N TYR A 44 6.24 -2.08 16.97
CA TYR A 44 5.38 -2.96 17.75
C TYR A 44 5.40 -4.40 17.26
N ASP A 45 5.14 -5.33 18.19
CA ASP A 45 5.01 -6.75 17.90
C ASP A 45 4.01 -7.03 16.76
N VAL A 46 4.33 -8.04 15.95
CA VAL A 46 3.44 -8.58 14.92
C VAL A 46 2.72 -9.78 15.49
N GLU A 47 1.39 -9.78 15.40
CA GLU A 47 0.57 -10.90 15.84
C GLU A 47 0.14 -11.72 14.62
N THR A 48 0.48 -13.00 14.62
CA THR A 48 0.03 -13.97 13.61
C THR A 48 -0.99 -14.90 14.20
N THR A 49 -1.90 -15.38 13.37
CA THR A 49 -2.94 -16.33 13.75
C THR A 49 -2.83 -17.63 12.96
N LEU A 50 -3.44 -18.70 13.47
CA LEU A 50 -3.65 -19.94 12.72
C LEU A 50 -4.62 -19.77 11.54
N TYR A 51 -5.19 -18.58 11.37
CA TYR A 51 -6.10 -18.24 10.28
C TYR A 51 -5.42 -17.36 9.24
N ASP A 52 -4.12 -17.07 9.42
CA ASP A 52 -3.37 -16.34 8.43
C ASP A 52 -3.18 -17.27 7.22
N PRO A 53 -3.39 -16.74 6.01
CA PRO A 53 -3.39 -17.56 4.80
C PRO A 53 -2.00 -18.10 4.42
N ASN A 54 -1.01 -17.32 4.81
CA ASN A 54 0.38 -17.50 4.46
C ASN A 54 1.24 -17.45 5.71
N VAL A 55 2.43 -18.06 5.62
CA VAL A 55 3.47 -17.81 6.63
C VAL A 55 3.74 -16.30 6.68
N LEU A 56 4.04 -15.78 7.86
CA LEU A 56 4.44 -14.38 7.96
C LEU A 56 5.69 -14.17 7.11
N ASP A 57 5.57 -13.28 6.12
CA ASP A 57 6.60 -12.96 5.15
C ASP A 57 6.66 -11.44 4.95
N LEU A 58 7.72 -10.83 5.46
CA LEU A 58 7.89 -9.39 5.56
C LEU A 58 9.13 -8.93 4.78
N GLY A 59 8.94 -8.00 3.87
CA GLY A 59 9.98 -7.17 3.30
C GLY A 59 10.41 -6.18 4.36
N VAL A 60 11.71 -6.09 4.59
CA VAL A 60 12.30 -5.17 5.55
C VAL A 60 13.10 -4.16 4.75
N LYS A 61 12.71 -2.90 4.85
CA LYS A 61 13.49 -1.76 4.38
C LYS A 61 13.99 -1.00 5.60
N LEU A 62 15.30 -0.89 5.73
CA LEU A 62 15.94 -0.08 6.76
C LEU A 62 16.72 1.03 6.06
N THR A 63 16.42 2.27 6.40
CA THR A 63 17.12 3.45 5.93
C THR A 63 17.72 4.13 7.14
N PHE A 64 18.99 4.52 7.08
CA PHE A 64 19.54 5.40 8.12
C PHE A 64 20.63 6.30 7.59
N ALA A 65 20.73 7.47 8.22
CA ALA A 65 21.65 8.53 7.86
C ALA A 65 22.55 8.89 9.03
N GLY A 66 23.77 9.38 8.74
CA GLY A 66 24.59 10.03 9.76
C GLY A 66 26.09 9.86 9.60
N PRO A 67 26.65 8.63 9.62
CA PRO A 67 28.10 8.46 9.54
C PRO A 67 28.70 9.15 8.31
N ASP A 68 29.75 9.94 8.53
CA ASP A 68 30.41 10.72 7.47
C ASP A 68 31.19 9.84 6.47
N GLU A 69 31.59 8.65 6.90
CA GLU A 69 32.37 7.71 6.10
C GLU A 69 31.50 6.53 5.65
N ILE A 70 31.45 6.27 4.35
CA ILE A 70 30.77 5.09 3.77
C ILE A 70 31.29 3.76 4.35
N SER A 71 32.52 3.75 4.87
CA SER A 71 33.15 2.59 5.52
C SER A 71 32.49 2.19 6.85
N LYS A 72 31.73 3.11 7.47
CA LYS A 72 31.02 2.90 8.73
C LYS A 72 29.67 2.24 8.52
N TYR A 73 29.03 2.48 7.38
CA TYR A 73 27.86 1.73 6.95
C TYR A 73 28.26 0.27 6.65
N PRO A 74 27.71 -0.71 7.37
CA PRO A 74 27.99 -2.11 7.11
C PRO A 74 27.47 -2.53 5.74
N GLU A 75 28.05 -3.56 5.14
CA GLU A 75 27.50 -4.15 3.91
C GLU A 75 26.20 -4.91 4.19
N THR A 76 26.05 -5.43 5.41
CA THR A 76 24.88 -6.17 5.84
C THR A 76 24.54 -5.90 7.31
N LEU A 77 23.26 -5.84 7.62
CA LEU A 77 22.71 -5.84 8.98
C LEU A 77 21.89 -7.10 9.22
N THR A 78 21.56 -7.38 10.47
CA THR A 78 20.70 -8.52 10.81
C THR A 78 19.50 -8.01 11.58
N MET A 79 18.32 -8.36 11.10
CA MET A 79 17.08 -8.22 11.84
C MET A 79 16.58 -9.60 12.22
N SER A 80 15.90 -9.71 13.35
CA SER A 80 15.30 -10.97 13.79
C SER A 80 13.86 -10.78 14.23
N MET A 81 13.10 -11.86 14.30
CA MET A 81 11.84 -11.89 15.03
C MET A 81 11.86 -13.08 15.99
N THR A 82 11.43 -12.86 17.23
CA THR A 82 11.41 -13.87 18.29
C THR A 82 9.99 -14.23 18.64
N ASP A 83 9.70 -15.51 18.64
CA ASP A 83 8.38 -16.04 18.94
C ASP A 83 8.14 -16.17 20.47
N SER A 84 6.89 -16.34 20.89
CA SER A 84 6.54 -16.46 22.33
C SER A 84 7.15 -17.67 23.06
N SER A 85 7.71 -18.64 22.32
CA SER A 85 8.44 -19.81 22.82
C SER A 85 9.95 -19.60 22.89
N GLY A 86 10.45 -18.47 22.36
CA GLY A 86 11.86 -18.11 22.29
C GLY A 86 12.61 -18.63 21.06
N ASN A 87 11.90 -19.08 20.01
CA ASN A 87 12.51 -19.37 18.71
C ASN A 87 12.77 -18.05 17.97
N VAL A 88 13.86 -17.99 17.19
CA VAL A 88 14.33 -16.76 16.54
C VAL A 88 14.47 -17.01 15.05
N GLU A 89 13.74 -16.26 14.24
CA GLU A 89 13.96 -16.13 12.80
C GLU A 89 14.78 -14.89 12.50
N SER A 90 15.56 -14.87 11.42
CA SER A 90 16.43 -13.73 11.11
C SER A 90 16.62 -13.49 9.62
N ALA A 91 16.65 -12.23 9.24
CA ALA A 91 16.96 -11.75 7.90
C ALA A 91 18.31 -11.06 7.89
N VAL A 92 19.06 -11.26 6.80
CA VAL A 92 20.24 -10.45 6.49
C VAL A 92 19.76 -9.29 5.63
N LEU A 93 19.80 -8.08 6.16
CA LEU A 93 19.51 -6.87 5.40
C LEU A 93 20.76 -6.52 4.60
N VAL A 94 20.67 -6.46 3.29
CA VAL A 94 21.77 -6.16 2.39
C VAL A 94 21.69 -4.70 2.00
N ARG A 95 22.81 -3.97 2.14
CA ARG A 95 22.88 -2.59 1.68
C ARG A 95 22.68 -2.55 0.18
N GLN A 96 21.79 -1.69 -0.31
CA GLN A 96 21.65 -1.45 -1.74
C GLN A 96 22.94 -0.83 -2.27
N ILE A 97 23.65 -1.54 -3.15
CA ILE A 97 24.87 -1.06 -3.81
C ILE A 97 24.49 -0.69 -5.25
N ALA A 98 23.94 0.51 -5.48
CA ALA A 98 23.99 1.07 -6.82
C ALA A 98 25.42 1.62 -7.02
N GLU A 99 26.11 1.20 -8.09
CA GLU A 99 27.49 1.65 -8.37
C GLU A 99 27.59 3.18 -8.53
N ASP A 100 26.46 3.84 -8.81
CA ASP A 100 26.22 5.25 -8.57
C ASP A 100 24.87 5.39 -7.82
N ALA A 101 24.80 6.26 -6.81
CA ALA A 101 23.59 6.92 -6.32
C ALA A 101 22.80 6.46 -5.06
N SER A 102 22.78 5.19 -4.63
CA SER A 102 21.85 4.78 -3.54
C SER A 102 22.25 5.20 -2.12
N CYS A 103 23.48 5.70 -1.94
CA CYS A 103 23.87 6.47 -0.76
C CYS A 103 24.21 7.93 -1.12
N ILE A 104 23.42 8.57 -1.98
CA ILE A 104 23.51 10.01 -2.19
C ILE A 104 23.04 10.71 -0.91
N VAL A 105 23.86 11.62 -0.41
CA VAL A 105 23.60 12.45 0.78
C VAL A 105 23.65 11.71 2.14
N LYS A 106 24.56 10.74 2.32
CA LYS A 106 24.78 10.07 3.64
C LYS A 106 23.55 9.32 4.18
N ILE A 107 22.62 8.91 3.33
CA ILE A 107 21.47 8.08 3.67
C ILE A 107 21.68 6.75 2.97
N CYS A 108 21.60 5.61 3.66
CA CYS A 108 21.77 4.31 3.01
C CYS A 108 20.58 3.39 3.28
N ASN A 109 20.08 2.75 2.21
CA ASN A 109 19.00 1.77 2.26
C ASN A 109 19.54 0.33 2.37
N TYR A 110 18.84 -0.49 3.15
CA TYR A 110 19.09 -1.91 3.34
C TYR A 110 17.79 -2.67 3.17
N TYR A 111 17.85 -3.75 2.39
CA TYR A 111 16.69 -4.58 2.07
C TYR A 111 16.91 -6.01 2.53
N GLY A 112 15.89 -6.63 3.09
CA GLY A 112 15.90 -8.06 3.39
C GLY A 112 14.49 -8.62 3.50
N ARG A 113 14.40 -9.95 3.63
CA ARG A 113 13.14 -10.69 3.73
C ARG A 113 13.13 -11.52 5.00
N LEU A 114 12.14 -11.28 5.85
CA LEU A 114 11.88 -11.97 7.10
C LEU A 114 10.69 -12.93 6.91
N THR A 115 10.98 -14.23 6.78
CA THR A 115 9.97 -15.27 6.56
C THR A 115 9.94 -16.24 7.73
N THR A 116 8.76 -16.70 8.11
CA THR A 116 8.58 -17.73 9.15
C THR A 116 8.44 -19.13 8.55
N ASP A 117 8.85 -20.16 9.29
CA ASP A 117 8.82 -21.55 8.82
C ASP A 117 7.41 -22.18 8.77
N SER A 118 6.42 -21.58 9.43
CA SER A 118 5.05 -22.12 9.52
C SER A 118 4.03 -21.13 10.05
N ILE A 119 2.77 -21.27 9.62
CA ILE A 119 1.60 -20.54 10.14
C ILE A 119 1.31 -20.99 11.58
N GLN A 120 1.22 -20.05 12.51
CA GLN A 120 0.92 -20.33 13.91
C GLN A 120 0.35 -19.11 14.64
N ASN A 121 -0.50 -19.35 15.65
CA ASN A 121 -0.88 -18.33 16.62
C ASN A 121 0.37 -17.91 17.41
N ASN A 122 0.86 -16.70 17.18
CA ASN A 122 2.03 -16.21 17.88
C ASN A 122 2.05 -14.69 17.96
N VAL A 123 2.87 -14.20 18.87
CA VAL A 123 3.30 -12.81 18.92
C VAL A 123 4.78 -12.82 18.62
N TRP A 124 5.17 -12.14 17.55
CA TRP A 124 6.53 -12.03 17.07
C TRP A 124 7.09 -10.69 17.52
N THR A 125 8.05 -10.76 18.44
CA THR A 125 8.79 -9.59 18.89
C THR A 125 9.94 -9.32 17.95
N LEU A 126 9.93 -8.14 17.34
CA LEU A 126 10.91 -7.73 16.37
C LEU A 126 12.22 -7.33 17.07
N GLY A 127 13.33 -7.81 16.53
CA GLY A 127 14.67 -7.45 16.94
C GLY A 127 15.09 -6.13 16.34
N GLN A 128 16.01 -5.45 17.03
CA GLN A 128 16.45 -4.11 16.70
C GLN A 128 17.76 -4.18 15.90
N PRO A 129 17.74 -3.98 14.57
CA PRO A 129 18.91 -4.25 13.71
C PRO A 129 20.10 -3.32 14.00
N LEU A 130 19.85 -2.15 14.61
CA LEU A 130 20.84 -1.14 14.95
C LEU A 130 21.20 -1.09 16.45
N GLU A 131 20.61 -1.95 17.30
CA GLU A 131 20.85 -1.95 18.76
C GLU A 131 22.33 -2.10 19.11
N ASN A 132 23.07 -2.92 18.34
CA ASN A 132 24.49 -3.17 18.57
C ASN A 132 25.39 -2.50 17.51
N TYR A 133 24.88 -1.50 16.80
CA TYR A 133 25.64 -0.81 15.76
C TYR A 133 26.79 -0.01 16.39
N ALA A 134 28.01 -0.25 15.91
CA ALA A 134 29.22 0.26 16.53
C ALA A 134 29.41 1.78 16.42
N TYR A 135 28.68 2.41 15.50
CA TYR A 135 28.70 3.85 15.25
C TYR A 135 27.29 4.45 15.43
N ALA A 136 26.50 3.88 16.34
CA ALA A 136 25.16 4.37 16.67
C ALA A 136 25.18 5.82 17.18
N ASP A 137 26.31 6.27 17.73
CA ASP A 137 26.60 7.65 18.13
C ASP A 137 26.78 8.63 16.97
N GLU A 138 26.92 8.12 15.74
CA GLU A 138 27.06 8.93 14.52
C GLU A 138 25.78 8.91 13.65
N VAL A 139 24.72 8.20 14.06
CA VAL A 139 23.45 8.12 13.32
C VAL A 139 22.56 9.32 13.70
N LEU A 140 22.07 10.03 12.70
CA LEU A 140 21.24 11.23 12.84
C LEU A 140 19.74 10.90 12.80
N GLU A 141 19.38 9.92 11.98
CA GLU A 141 18.02 9.42 11.82
C GLU A 141 18.08 7.98 11.31
N ALA A 142 17.09 7.19 11.68
CA ALA A 142 16.86 5.88 11.09
C ALA A 142 15.36 5.66 10.89
N PHE A 143 15.00 5.00 9.82
CA PHE A 143 13.65 4.60 9.47
C PHE A 143 13.64 3.12 9.15
N ILE A 144 12.68 2.39 9.69
CA ILE A 144 12.44 1.00 9.33
C ILE A 144 11.00 0.82 8.88
N GLU A 145 10.84 0.12 7.77
CA GLU A 145 9.56 -0.25 7.18
C GLU A 145 9.51 -1.76 6.99
N LEU A 146 8.37 -2.32 7.38
CA LEU A 146 7.99 -3.71 7.21
C LEU A 146 6.80 -3.75 6.27
N GLU A 147 7.02 -4.32 5.09
CA GLU A 147 6.00 -4.49 4.08
C GLU A 147 5.58 -5.96 4.00
N PRO A 148 4.28 -6.29 4.05
CA PRO A 148 3.81 -7.65 3.83
C PRO A 148 4.07 -8.06 2.37
N LEU A 149 4.94 -9.05 2.15
CA LEU A 149 5.21 -9.58 0.80
C LEU A 149 4.16 -10.59 0.36
N GLN A 150 3.39 -11.11 1.32
CA GLN A 150 2.30 -12.03 1.03
C GLN A 150 0.99 -11.41 1.44
N SER A 151 -0.06 -11.85 0.76
CA SER A 151 -1.40 -11.35 0.93
C SER A 151 -1.87 -11.53 2.38
N SER A 152 -2.38 -10.45 2.96
CA SER A 152 -2.81 -10.38 4.36
C SER A 152 -4.04 -11.22 4.67
N ILE A 153 -4.43 -11.39 5.94
CA ILE A 153 -5.74 -11.99 6.30
C ILE A 153 -6.93 -11.11 5.88
N LEU A 154 -6.81 -9.80 5.66
CA LEU A 154 -7.91 -8.98 5.11
C LEU A 154 -8.20 -9.32 3.65
N ILE A 155 -7.15 -9.54 2.86
CA ILE A 155 -7.25 -10.05 1.50
C ILE A 155 -7.54 -11.56 1.58
N GLY A 156 -6.95 -12.27 2.53
CA GLY A 156 -7.14 -13.69 2.84
C GLY A 156 -8.57 -13.99 3.21
N LEU A 157 -9.29 -13.13 3.91
CA LEU A 157 -10.71 -13.33 4.18
C LEU A 157 -11.55 -13.19 2.90
N THR A 158 -11.02 -12.58 1.83
CA THR A 158 -11.65 -12.56 0.50
C THR A 158 -11.20 -13.72 -0.41
N TYR A 159 -10.05 -14.37 -0.17
CA TYR A 159 -9.57 -15.54 -0.95
C TYR A 159 -9.45 -16.89 -0.24
N GLU A 160 -9.03 -16.86 1.01
CA GLU A 160 -8.69 -17.92 1.97
C GLU A 160 -9.50 -17.86 3.27
N SER A 161 -10.69 -17.23 3.30
CA SER A 161 -11.62 -17.47 4.40
C SER A 161 -11.78 -18.99 4.53
N GLY A 162 -11.11 -19.55 5.54
CA GLY A 162 -10.58 -20.89 5.48
C GLY A 162 -11.68 -21.92 5.32
N LEU A 163 -11.56 -22.71 4.26
CA LEU A 163 -12.43 -23.85 4.03
C LEU A 163 -11.78 -25.19 4.41
N ASP A 164 -10.48 -25.20 4.75
CA ASP A 164 -9.76 -26.46 4.96
C ASP A 164 -9.14 -26.60 6.37
N GLU A 165 -8.35 -25.66 6.88
CA GLU A 165 -7.64 -25.90 8.15
C GLU A 165 -8.47 -25.73 9.43
N MET A 166 -9.69 -25.17 9.35
CA MET A 166 -10.62 -25.18 10.48
C MET A 166 -11.42 -26.49 10.62
N PHE A 167 -11.25 -27.46 9.70
CA PHE A 167 -12.17 -28.61 9.53
C PHE A 167 -11.66 -29.97 10.00
N VAL A 168 -10.55 -30.02 10.75
CA VAL A 168 -10.15 -31.22 11.50
C VAL A 168 -11.04 -31.38 12.74
N GLY A 169 -12.32 -31.63 12.53
CA GLY A 169 -13.29 -31.81 13.61
C GLY A 169 -14.76 -31.84 13.23
N SER A 170 -15.14 -31.92 11.95
CA SER A 170 -16.56 -32.07 11.62
C SER A 170 -17.06 -33.47 11.99
N ALA A 171 -18.07 -33.56 12.85
CA ALA A 171 -18.71 -34.82 13.23
C ALA A 171 -19.90 -35.18 12.30
N LEU A 172 -20.28 -34.26 11.40
CA LEU A 172 -21.39 -34.34 10.43
C LEU A 172 -20.94 -33.79 9.07
N GLY A 173 -21.20 -34.51 7.99
CA GLY A 173 -20.98 -33.96 6.65
C GLY A 173 -22.11 -33.00 6.25
N VAL A 174 -21.76 -31.91 5.57
CA VAL A 174 -22.72 -30.93 5.04
C VAL A 174 -22.35 -30.62 3.60
N LEU A 175 -23.26 -30.91 2.66
CA LEU A 175 -23.13 -30.57 1.25
C LEU A 175 -23.92 -29.32 0.97
N VAL A 176 -23.37 -28.38 0.20
CA VAL A 176 -24.09 -27.18 -0.24
C VAL A 176 -24.09 -27.15 -1.76
N ASP A 177 -25.28 -27.13 -2.34
CA ASP A 177 -25.50 -27.10 -3.78
C ASP A 177 -26.22 -25.80 -4.16
N GLN A 178 -25.70 -25.13 -5.18
CA GLN A 178 -26.27 -23.94 -5.82
C GLN A 178 -25.64 -23.80 -7.20
N ASP A 179 -26.23 -22.98 -8.07
CA ASP A 179 -25.68 -22.73 -9.40
C ASP A 179 -24.35 -21.95 -9.34
N GLU A 180 -23.46 -22.21 -10.31
CA GLU A 180 -22.16 -21.53 -10.46
C GLU A 180 -22.31 -20.03 -10.72
N THR A 181 -23.27 -19.67 -11.56
CA THR A 181 -23.61 -18.30 -11.94
C THR A 181 -25.11 -18.07 -11.84
N THR A 182 -25.52 -16.84 -11.48
CA THR A 182 -26.92 -16.41 -11.55
C THR A 182 -26.99 -14.94 -11.99
N SER A 183 -28.19 -14.48 -12.32
CA SER A 183 -28.41 -13.10 -12.73
C SER A 183 -28.83 -12.21 -11.57
N VAL A 184 -28.47 -10.93 -11.65
CA VAL A 184 -29.06 -9.90 -10.79
C VAL A 184 -30.59 -9.97 -10.88
N ASP A 185 -31.26 -9.82 -9.74
CA ASP A 185 -32.72 -9.94 -9.55
C ASP A 185 -33.31 -11.33 -9.84
N ALA A 186 -32.50 -12.34 -10.17
CA ALA A 186 -32.95 -13.72 -10.35
C ALA A 186 -32.79 -14.52 -9.04
N PRO A 187 -33.85 -15.19 -8.55
CA PRO A 187 -33.72 -16.03 -7.37
C PRO A 187 -32.86 -17.27 -7.66
N TYR A 188 -32.01 -17.64 -6.71
CA TYR A 188 -31.31 -18.93 -6.68
C TYR A 188 -31.56 -19.64 -5.35
N ASP A 189 -31.46 -20.97 -5.39
CA ASP A 189 -31.66 -21.82 -4.21
C ASP A 189 -30.30 -22.33 -3.70
N VAL A 190 -30.12 -22.25 -2.39
CA VAL A 190 -29.02 -22.85 -1.64
C VAL A 190 -29.56 -24.11 -0.98
N GLU A 191 -29.19 -25.27 -1.50
CA GLU A 191 -29.61 -26.57 -0.96
C GLU A 191 -28.50 -27.18 -0.09
N ALA A 192 -28.83 -27.41 1.18
CA ALA A 192 -27.94 -28.02 2.16
C ALA A 192 -28.35 -29.46 2.49
N LEU A 193 -27.46 -30.44 2.31
CA LEU A 193 -27.63 -31.83 2.73
C LEU A 193 -26.75 -32.14 3.95
N SER A 194 -27.37 -32.44 5.08
CA SER A 194 -26.68 -32.94 6.28
C SER A 194 -26.66 -34.47 6.32
N TYR A 195 -25.50 -35.09 6.55
CA TYR A 195 -25.36 -36.54 6.68
C TYR A 195 -24.31 -36.96 7.72
N ASP A 196 -24.39 -38.23 8.14
CA ASP A 196 -23.37 -38.89 8.94
C ASP A 196 -22.99 -40.26 8.33
N ALA A 197 -22.16 -41.03 9.03
CA ALA A 197 -21.72 -42.36 8.58
C ALA A 197 -22.86 -43.37 8.30
N TYR A 198 -24.10 -43.10 8.73
CA TYR A 198 -25.28 -43.94 8.53
C TYR A 198 -26.23 -43.40 7.45
N GLY A 199 -25.98 -42.21 6.90
CA GLY A 199 -26.79 -41.57 5.87
C GLY A 199 -27.29 -40.18 6.27
N PRO A 200 -28.33 -39.66 5.61
CA PRO A 200 -28.85 -38.32 5.89
C PRO A 200 -29.34 -38.15 7.33
N VAL A 201 -29.12 -36.96 7.90
CA VAL A 201 -29.48 -36.62 9.28
C VAL A 201 -30.71 -35.73 9.29
N ALA A 202 -31.82 -36.28 9.74
CA ALA A 202 -33.07 -35.55 9.95
C ALA A 202 -33.11 -34.82 11.30
N ASP A 203 -33.96 -33.79 11.40
CA ASP A 203 -34.16 -32.99 12.61
C ASP A 203 -32.87 -32.32 13.14
N ALA A 204 -31.90 -32.05 12.25
CA ALA A 204 -30.72 -31.23 12.56
C ALA A 204 -31.05 -29.75 12.36
N GLU A 205 -30.52 -28.88 13.22
CA GLU A 205 -30.59 -27.43 13.05
C GLU A 205 -29.58 -27.02 11.97
N VAL A 206 -30.00 -26.25 10.97
CA VAL A 206 -29.15 -25.81 9.86
C VAL A 206 -29.21 -24.31 9.75
N ASP A 207 -28.11 -23.63 9.97
CA ASP A 207 -27.94 -22.19 9.77
C ASP A 207 -27.35 -21.95 8.39
N ILE A 208 -28.01 -21.13 7.57
CA ILE A 208 -27.54 -20.77 6.22
C ILE A 208 -27.36 -19.25 6.19
N ALA A 209 -26.13 -18.81 5.94
CA ALA A 209 -25.78 -17.40 5.78
C ALA A 209 -25.23 -17.16 4.37
N ILE A 210 -25.59 -16.02 3.76
CA ILE A 210 -25.12 -15.60 2.44
C ILE A 210 -24.37 -14.29 2.60
N LEU A 211 -23.10 -14.27 2.20
CA LEU A 211 -22.23 -13.10 2.22
C LEU A 211 -22.04 -12.59 0.80
N ARG A 212 -22.09 -11.28 0.57
CA ARG A 212 -21.84 -10.65 -0.73
C ARG A 212 -20.48 -9.95 -0.71
N VAL A 213 -19.71 -10.12 -1.78
CA VAL A 213 -18.52 -9.34 -2.12
C VAL A 213 -18.74 -8.63 -3.44
N SER A 214 -18.74 -7.29 -3.44
CA SER A 214 -19.03 -6.46 -4.62
C SER A 214 -17.97 -5.38 -4.81
N PRO A 215 -16.89 -5.66 -5.58
CA PRO A 215 -15.79 -4.71 -5.81
C PRO A 215 -16.24 -3.37 -6.40
N GLN A 216 -17.30 -3.38 -7.24
CA GLN A 216 -17.87 -2.17 -7.84
C GLN A 216 -18.38 -1.15 -6.80
N LYS A 217 -18.69 -1.60 -5.57
CA LYS A 217 -19.14 -0.74 -4.47
C LYS A 217 -17.99 -0.17 -3.63
N ALA A 218 -16.76 -0.63 -3.84
CA ALA A 218 -15.61 -0.17 -3.06
C ALA A 218 -15.32 1.32 -3.26
N ALA A 219 -15.28 1.78 -4.51
CA ALA A 219 -15.01 3.19 -4.83
C ALA A 219 -16.12 4.13 -4.35
N GLU A 220 -17.39 3.73 -4.52
CA GLU A 220 -18.54 4.49 -4.01
C GLU A 220 -18.53 4.56 -2.48
N ALA A 221 -18.24 3.45 -1.80
CA ALA A 221 -18.16 3.39 -0.35
C ALA A 221 -16.99 4.21 0.20
N ALA A 222 -15.81 4.14 -0.44
CA ALA A 222 -14.67 4.97 -0.08
C ALA A 222 -14.97 6.46 -0.28
N GLY A 223 -15.64 6.83 -1.38
CA GLY A 223 -16.06 8.21 -1.64
C GLY A 223 -16.95 8.80 -0.54
N THR A 224 -17.70 7.98 0.20
CA THR A 224 -18.50 8.48 1.36
C THR A 224 -17.67 8.90 2.57
N LEU A 225 -16.37 8.56 2.59
CA LEU A 225 -15.43 8.90 3.65
C LEU A 225 -14.63 10.18 3.35
N SER A 226 -14.79 10.76 2.16
CA SER A 226 -14.09 11.95 1.71
C SER A 226 -15.08 13.07 1.36
N PRO A 227 -14.71 14.35 1.59
CA PRO A 227 -15.50 15.48 1.12
C PRO A 227 -15.45 15.63 -0.41
N GLU A 228 -16.42 16.36 -0.98
CA GLU A 228 -16.41 16.69 -2.42
C GLU A 228 -15.43 17.81 -2.80
N GLY A 229 -14.88 18.55 -1.81
CA GLY A 229 -13.95 19.66 -2.05
C GLY A 229 -12.99 19.91 -0.89
N ASP A 230 -12.27 21.02 -1.00
CA ASP A 230 -11.20 21.46 -0.08
C ASP A 230 -11.45 22.93 0.35
N VAL A 231 -10.52 23.55 1.09
CA VAL A 231 -10.60 24.91 1.61
C VAL A 231 -9.54 25.80 1.00
N ASP A 232 -10.01 26.82 0.29
CA ASP A 232 -9.18 27.90 -0.24
C ASP A 232 -8.89 28.95 0.85
N TYR A 233 -7.64 29.03 1.30
CA TYR A 233 -7.19 30.06 2.25
C TYR A 233 -6.62 31.29 1.53
N THR A 234 -7.27 32.44 1.70
CA THR A 234 -6.77 33.73 1.20
C THR A 234 -6.34 34.63 2.36
N SER A 235 -5.05 34.98 2.40
CA SER A 235 -4.52 36.01 3.30
C SER A 235 -4.35 37.35 2.58
N GLY A 236 -4.74 38.44 3.23
CA GLY A 236 -4.48 39.80 2.77
C GLY A 236 -3.86 40.65 3.87
N SER A 237 -3.46 41.87 3.55
CA SER A 237 -2.73 42.77 4.48
C SER A 237 -3.38 43.04 5.84
N THR A 238 -4.67 42.72 6.04
CA THR A 238 -5.35 42.94 7.33
C THR A 238 -6.33 41.84 7.74
N ASN A 239 -6.51 40.81 6.91
CA ASN A 239 -7.57 39.83 7.08
C ASN A 239 -7.20 38.49 6.44
N ILE A 240 -7.78 37.42 6.98
CA ILE A 240 -7.81 36.08 6.40
C ILE A 240 -9.25 35.73 6.02
N VAL A 241 -9.42 34.99 4.94
CA VAL A 241 -10.69 34.42 4.49
C VAL A 241 -10.43 32.97 4.09
N ALA A 242 -11.27 32.07 4.54
CA ALA A 242 -11.26 30.68 4.11
C ALA A 242 -12.61 30.34 3.48
N GLU A 243 -12.59 29.62 2.37
CA GLU A 243 -13.77 29.19 1.63
C GLU A 243 -13.69 27.70 1.33
N TYR A 244 -14.63 26.93 1.85
CA TYR A 244 -14.83 25.54 1.43
C TYR A 244 -15.46 25.52 0.03
N ASN A 245 -14.84 24.84 -0.92
CA ASN A 245 -15.24 24.85 -2.33
C ASN A 245 -16.12 23.65 -2.75
N GLY A 246 -16.37 22.71 -1.83
CA GLY A 246 -17.29 21.58 -2.05
C GLY A 246 -18.77 21.98 -2.00
N ASP A 247 -19.57 21.34 -2.86
CA ASP A 247 -21.02 21.56 -2.96
C ASP A 247 -21.83 20.76 -1.91
N ASP A 248 -21.16 19.88 -1.15
CA ASP A 248 -21.73 18.95 -0.19
C ASP A 248 -21.83 19.50 1.24
N LEU A 249 -21.64 20.79 1.47
CA LEU A 249 -21.69 21.37 2.83
C LEU A 249 -23.13 21.46 3.40
N ASP A 250 -23.35 20.89 4.59
CA ASP A 250 -24.57 21.12 5.39
C ASP A 250 -24.35 22.16 6.47
N GLY A 251 -24.86 23.37 6.22
CA GLY A 251 -24.88 24.46 7.19
C GLY A 251 -23.77 25.49 6.95
N ASP A 252 -23.17 25.96 8.04
CA ASP A 252 -22.13 26.99 8.02
C ASP A 252 -20.81 26.35 8.49
N VAL A 253 -19.69 26.70 7.84
CA VAL A 253 -18.36 26.35 8.36
C VAL A 253 -18.04 27.15 9.63
N GLU A 254 -17.15 26.62 10.46
CA GLU A 254 -16.56 27.30 11.60
C GLU A 254 -15.04 27.39 11.42
N GLY A 255 -14.47 28.50 11.85
CA GLY A 255 -13.05 28.79 11.75
C GLY A 255 -12.39 28.95 13.10
N THR A 256 -11.15 28.50 13.23
CA THR A 256 -10.29 28.85 14.35
C THR A 256 -8.92 29.34 13.87
N VAL A 257 -8.31 30.21 14.67
CA VAL A 257 -6.90 30.56 14.58
C VAL A 257 -6.28 30.16 15.90
N GLU A 258 -5.42 29.16 15.85
CA GLU A 258 -4.88 28.43 16.98
C GLU A 258 -3.39 28.75 17.16
N THR A 259 -2.79 28.26 18.25
CA THR A 259 -1.33 28.32 18.44
C THR A 259 -0.62 27.64 17.29
N PHE A 260 0.53 28.18 16.89
CA PHE A 260 1.36 27.51 15.89
C PHE A 260 1.99 26.26 16.51
N THR A 261 1.71 25.10 15.95
CA THR A 261 2.18 23.82 16.49
C THR A 261 3.49 23.36 15.87
N GLY A 262 3.86 23.85 14.69
CA GLY A 262 5.05 23.41 13.98
C GLY A 262 4.83 22.06 13.30
N ASN A 263 5.82 21.18 13.32
CA ASN A 263 5.67 19.82 12.77
C ASN A 263 6.25 18.79 13.75
N ASP A 264 6.19 17.52 13.38
CA ASP A 264 6.66 16.43 14.24
C ASP A 264 8.16 16.54 14.60
N GLU A 265 8.94 17.29 13.81
CA GLU A 265 10.38 17.51 14.02
C GLU A 265 10.71 18.83 14.76
N ARG A 266 9.80 19.81 14.74
CA ARG A 266 10.04 21.16 15.24
C ARG A 266 8.83 21.67 15.98
N ASN A 267 8.98 21.81 17.29
CA ASN A 267 7.95 22.36 18.15
C ASN A 267 7.68 23.83 17.80
N GLY A 268 6.44 24.16 17.48
CA GLY A 268 6.05 25.53 17.15
C GLY A 268 6.32 26.55 18.27
N GLU A 269 6.44 26.11 19.53
CA GLU A 269 6.85 26.97 20.66
C GLU A 269 8.28 27.50 20.53
N GLU A 270 9.14 26.85 19.77
CA GLU A 270 10.52 27.30 19.52
C GLU A 270 10.60 28.31 18.36
N HIS A 271 9.54 28.43 17.55
CA HIS A 271 9.57 29.31 16.40
C HIS A 271 9.54 30.78 16.83
N PRO A 272 10.54 31.60 16.49
CA PRO A 272 10.63 33.00 16.95
C PRO A 272 9.48 33.89 16.47
N GLN A 273 8.86 33.51 15.34
CA GLN A 273 7.71 34.21 14.75
C GLN A 273 6.37 33.50 15.01
N ALA A 274 6.30 32.50 15.90
CA ALA A 274 5.04 31.89 16.29
C ALA A 274 4.10 32.92 16.93
N VAL A 275 2.80 32.83 16.69
CA VAL A 275 1.82 33.80 17.19
C VAL A 275 1.84 33.90 18.71
N GLN A 276 2.06 32.79 19.42
CA GLN A 276 2.20 32.74 20.88
C GLN A 276 3.48 33.42 21.39
N ASN A 277 4.53 33.47 20.58
CA ASN A 277 5.82 34.07 20.94
C ASN A 277 5.88 35.57 20.62
N VAL A 278 5.18 35.98 19.56
CA VAL A 278 5.12 37.38 19.11
C VAL A 278 4.07 38.18 19.91
N ASN A 279 3.07 37.52 20.52
CA ASN A 279 1.97 38.16 21.24
C ASN A 279 1.87 37.68 22.69
N GLU A 280 2.27 38.52 23.66
CA GLU A 280 2.33 38.20 25.10
C GLU A 280 0.99 37.71 25.73
N ASP A 281 -0.15 38.09 25.15
CA ASP A 281 -1.50 37.73 25.64
C ASP A 281 -2.28 36.90 24.58
N TRP A 282 -1.61 35.98 23.88
CA TRP A 282 -2.25 35.15 22.86
C TRP A 282 -3.39 34.29 23.42
N GLU A 283 -4.54 34.32 22.74
CA GLU A 283 -5.69 33.46 22.98
C GLU A 283 -6.24 33.02 21.62
N GLU A 284 -6.62 31.75 21.51
CA GLU A 284 -7.20 31.19 20.29
C GLU A 284 -8.47 31.94 19.87
N ILE A 285 -8.64 32.10 18.56
CA ILE A 285 -9.74 32.87 17.98
C ILE A 285 -10.71 31.91 17.31
N SER A 286 -11.93 31.77 17.83
CA SER A 286 -13.00 31.04 17.13
C SER A 286 -13.93 32.00 16.37
N ARG A 287 -14.38 31.60 15.19
CA ARG A 287 -15.27 32.37 14.30
C ARG A 287 -16.33 31.48 13.68
N SER A 288 -17.59 31.84 13.85
CA SER A 288 -18.66 31.25 13.06
C SER A 288 -18.63 31.81 11.64
N GLY A 289 -18.68 30.93 10.65
CA GLY A 289 -18.79 31.29 9.24
C GLY A 289 -20.20 31.66 8.81
N MET A 290 -20.36 31.84 7.50
CA MET A 290 -21.62 32.05 6.81
C MET A 290 -21.58 31.26 5.50
N GLY A 291 -22.36 30.18 5.43
CA GLY A 291 -22.24 29.17 4.39
C GLY A 291 -20.84 28.55 4.41
N SER A 292 -20.24 28.43 3.23
CA SER A 292 -18.90 27.88 3.04
C SER A 292 -17.74 28.81 3.44
N THR A 293 -18.03 30.02 3.89
CA THR A 293 -16.98 31.04 4.11
C THR A 293 -16.88 31.48 5.56
N TRP A 294 -15.66 31.69 6.04
CA TRP A 294 -15.39 32.41 7.28
C TRP A 294 -14.17 33.31 7.13
N GLY A 295 -13.97 34.23 8.08
CA GLY A 295 -12.77 35.06 8.07
C GLY A 295 -12.55 35.84 9.37
N ALA A 296 -11.34 36.35 9.51
CA ALA A 296 -10.90 37.16 10.66
C ALA A 296 -10.10 38.38 10.17
N SER A 297 -10.03 39.45 10.97
CA SER A 297 -9.28 40.66 10.62
C SER A 297 -8.73 41.38 11.84
N HIS A 298 -7.73 42.26 11.65
CA HIS A 298 -7.19 43.12 12.72
C HIS A 298 -8.23 44.06 13.36
N SER A 299 -9.28 44.39 12.61
CA SER A 299 -10.33 45.27 13.13
C SER A 299 -11.24 44.59 14.16
N ASP A 300 -11.06 43.28 14.36
CA ASP A 300 -11.93 42.45 15.18
C ASP A 300 -11.14 41.51 16.11
N SER A 301 -10.26 40.66 15.58
CA SER A 301 -9.59 39.58 16.32
C SER A 301 -8.11 39.37 16.05
N LEU A 302 -7.63 39.57 14.83
CA LEU A 302 -6.27 39.18 14.49
C LEU A 302 -5.24 40.11 15.16
N PRO A 303 -4.16 39.57 15.74
CA PRO A 303 -3.11 40.37 16.37
C PRO A 303 -2.45 41.28 15.35
N VAL A 304 -2.27 42.57 15.67
CA VAL A 304 -1.64 43.54 14.76
C VAL A 304 -0.18 43.19 14.48
N ALA A 305 0.49 42.53 15.43
CA ALA A 305 1.88 42.10 15.28
C ALA A 305 2.04 40.88 14.35
N GLY A 306 0.95 40.24 13.93
CA GLY A 306 0.97 39.00 13.17
C GLY A 306 1.42 37.80 14.00
N GLY A 307 2.15 36.90 13.36
CA GLY A 307 2.62 35.62 13.86
C GLY A 307 2.20 34.46 12.95
N LEU A 308 2.96 33.37 12.97
CA LEU A 308 2.54 32.09 12.38
C LEU A 308 1.45 31.47 13.26
N ALA A 309 0.44 30.87 12.65
CA ALA A 309 -0.65 30.22 13.36
C ALA A 309 -1.21 29.03 12.57
N ASP A 310 -1.84 28.11 13.28
CA ASP A 310 -2.64 27.04 12.70
C ASP A 310 -4.04 27.59 12.44
N VAL A 311 -4.46 27.62 11.18
CA VAL A 311 -5.76 28.15 10.76
C VAL A 311 -6.63 26.98 10.35
N ALA A 312 -7.64 26.66 11.17
CA ALA A 312 -8.49 25.51 10.95
C ALA A 312 -9.89 25.91 10.45
N THR A 313 -10.39 25.20 9.45
CA THR A 313 -11.76 25.29 8.94
C THR A 313 -12.48 23.97 9.19
N ARG A 314 -13.63 24.04 9.86
CA ARG A 314 -14.43 22.88 10.25
C ARG A 314 -15.84 22.96 9.71
N GLY A 315 -16.41 21.83 9.33
CA GLY A 315 -17.75 21.77 8.76
C GLY A 315 -18.39 20.40 8.92
N THR A 316 -19.58 20.25 8.37
CA THR A 316 -20.26 18.97 8.23
C THR A 316 -20.89 18.91 6.85
N THR A 317 -20.72 17.80 6.15
CA THR A 317 -21.31 17.61 4.82
C THR A 317 -22.79 17.17 4.90
N GLU A 318 -23.51 17.14 3.79
CA GLU A 318 -24.89 16.66 3.68
C GLU A 318 -25.02 15.16 4.04
N SER A 319 -23.94 14.37 3.85
CA SER A 319 -23.87 12.97 4.33
C SER A 319 -23.62 12.88 5.84
N GLY A 320 -23.27 14.01 6.47
CA GLY A 320 -22.94 14.14 7.88
C GLY A 320 -21.50 13.73 8.21
N LEU A 321 -20.60 13.74 7.23
CA LEU A 321 -19.15 13.64 7.43
C LEU A 321 -18.66 14.92 8.09
N GLN A 322 -17.95 14.81 9.21
CA GLN A 322 -17.30 15.98 9.81
C GLN A 322 -15.95 16.21 9.15
N ILE A 323 -15.70 17.44 8.72
CA ILE A 323 -14.48 17.84 8.00
C ILE A 323 -13.70 18.85 8.85
N GLU A 324 -12.38 18.71 8.87
CA GLU A 324 -11.43 19.63 9.50
C GLU A 324 -10.23 19.78 8.57
N PHE A 325 -9.94 21.00 8.13
CA PHE A 325 -8.76 21.36 7.35
C PHE A 325 -7.93 22.33 8.17
N ILE A 326 -6.64 22.06 8.35
CA ILE A 326 -5.71 22.91 9.11
C ILE A 326 -4.60 23.37 8.18
N GLN A 327 -4.45 24.69 8.02
CA GLN A 327 -3.37 25.30 7.26
C GLN A 327 -2.49 26.13 8.18
N GLN A 328 -1.20 25.84 8.23
CA GLN A 328 -0.23 26.74 8.85
C GLN A 328 0.06 27.89 7.91
N MET A 329 -0.07 29.12 8.42
CA MET A 329 0.11 30.30 7.60
C MET A 329 0.54 31.54 8.41
N PRO A 330 1.25 32.50 7.78
CA PRO A 330 1.52 33.78 8.41
C PRO A 330 0.24 34.63 8.50
N LEU A 331 -0.10 35.06 9.70
CA LEU A 331 -1.20 36.00 9.90
C LEU A 331 -0.85 37.38 9.28
N PRO A 332 -1.86 38.18 8.90
CA PRO A 332 -1.64 39.56 8.48
C PRO A 332 -0.77 40.33 9.48
N GLY A 333 0.20 41.10 8.99
CA GLY A 333 1.17 41.83 9.84
C GLY A 333 2.43 41.05 10.22
N THR A 334 2.53 39.76 9.87
CA THR A 334 3.77 38.97 10.03
C THR A 334 4.86 39.48 9.08
N ALA A 335 6.09 39.59 9.56
CA ALA A 335 7.25 39.83 8.71
C ALA A 335 7.50 38.62 7.77
N GLY A 336 8.42 38.77 6.80
CA GLY A 336 8.94 37.61 6.07
C GLY A 336 9.60 36.60 7.00
N CYS A 337 9.84 35.39 6.50
CA CYS A 337 10.54 34.36 7.24
C CYS A 337 11.97 34.82 7.53
N ALA A 338 12.27 35.08 8.80
CA ALA A 338 13.61 35.43 9.24
C ALA A 338 14.29 34.16 9.75
N ARG A 339 15.42 33.80 9.13
CA ARG A 339 16.28 32.71 9.58
C ARG A 339 17.67 33.24 9.86
N THR A 340 18.22 32.88 11.02
CA THR A 340 19.62 33.20 11.35
C THR A 340 20.38 31.92 11.62
N GLN A 341 21.57 31.83 11.05
CA GLN A 341 22.50 30.73 11.28
C GLN A 341 23.80 31.29 11.85
N GLY A 342 24.40 30.56 12.78
CA GLY A 342 25.67 30.88 13.40
C GLY A 342 26.68 29.81 13.06
N SER A 343 27.90 30.21 12.70
CA SER A 343 29.04 29.31 12.56
C SER A 343 30.25 29.86 13.31
N SER A 344 30.96 28.99 14.01
CA SER A 344 31.99 29.34 14.99
C SER A 344 33.34 28.69 14.68
N GLY A 345 34.40 29.34 15.17
CA GLY A 345 35.78 28.88 15.04
C GLY A 345 36.68 29.49 16.12
N GLY A 346 36.44 29.17 17.39
CA GLY A 346 37.23 29.66 18.52
C GLY A 346 36.88 31.10 18.90
N GLY A 347 37.79 32.05 18.69
CA GLY A 347 37.53 33.47 18.96
C GLY A 347 36.79 34.20 17.84
N TYR A 348 36.44 33.50 16.76
CA TYR A 348 35.77 34.03 15.58
C TYR A 348 34.38 33.44 15.45
N VAL A 349 33.40 34.29 15.17
CA VAL A 349 32.01 33.91 14.90
C VAL A 349 31.57 34.49 13.56
N SER A 350 30.74 33.75 12.84
CA SER A 350 30.09 34.18 11.61
C SER A 350 28.58 34.02 11.76
N ILE A 351 27.83 35.06 11.44
CA ILE A 351 26.38 35.07 11.48
C ILE A 351 25.87 35.18 10.06
N GLY A 352 25.13 34.17 9.64
CA GLY A 352 24.35 34.12 8.42
C GLY A 352 22.93 34.59 8.69
N TRP A 353 22.35 35.34 7.76
CA TRP A 353 20.95 35.72 7.77
C TRP A 353 20.30 35.36 6.44
N ASP A 354 19.02 35.01 6.51
CA ASP A 354 18.13 34.86 5.37
C ASP A 354 16.76 35.46 5.73
N TYR A 355 16.16 36.18 4.79
CA TYR A 355 14.87 36.82 4.92
C TYR A 355 13.99 36.47 3.72
N SER A 356 13.37 35.29 3.77
CA SER A 356 12.67 34.66 2.66
C SER A 356 11.14 34.65 2.83
N GLU A 357 10.44 34.13 1.84
CA GLU A 357 9.00 33.84 1.95
C GLU A 357 8.78 32.58 2.80
N PHE A 358 7.64 32.52 3.48
CA PHE A 358 7.16 31.25 4.04
C PHE A 358 6.59 30.40 2.90
N ARG A 359 6.75 29.09 2.98
CA ARG A 359 6.26 28.16 1.96
C ARG A 359 5.58 26.95 2.56
N TYR A 360 4.70 26.33 1.80
CA TYR A 360 4.10 25.03 2.10
C TYR A 360 4.05 24.21 0.81
N TYR A 361 3.96 22.89 0.93
CA TYR A 361 3.81 22.00 -0.22
C TYR A 361 2.32 21.88 -0.58
N ASP A 362 1.99 22.10 -1.86
CA ASP A 362 0.63 21.98 -2.37
C ASP A 362 0.48 20.66 -3.11
N ASP A 363 -0.26 19.72 -2.50
CA ASP A 363 -0.45 18.37 -3.02
C ASP A 363 -1.29 18.31 -4.31
N GLU A 364 -2.14 19.29 -4.59
CA GLU A 364 -2.99 19.30 -5.80
C GLU A 364 -2.15 19.53 -7.07
N ILE A 365 -1.11 20.36 -6.94
CA ILE A 365 -0.23 20.76 -8.04
C ILE A 365 1.20 20.22 -7.91
N GLU A 366 1.47 19.45 -6.85
CA GLU A 366 2.75 18.81 -6.53
C GLU A 366 3.93 19.80 -6.49
N GLN A 367 3.75 21.00 -5.93
CA GLN A 367 4.79 22.05 -5.88
C GLN A 367 4.72 22.94 -4.63
N ASP A 368 5.83 23.60 -4.30
CA ASP A 368 5.86 24.63 -3.26
C ASP A 368 4.99 25.84 -3.63
N ALA A 369 4.13 26.23 -2.70
CA ALA A 369 3.39 27.48 -2.70
C ALA A 369 3.99 28.46 -1.67
N TYR A 370 3.95 29.76 -1.98
CA TYR A 370 4.66 30.80 -1.23
C TYR A 370 3.71 31.87 -0.71
N TYR A 371 3.94 32.31 0.53
CA TYR A 371 3.24 33.44 1.12
C TYR A 371 4.00 34.75 0.88
N ASP A 372 3.29 35.75 0.35
CA ASP A 372 3.81 37.11 0.17
C ASP A 372 4.38 37.68 1.48
N LYS A 373 5.56 38.31 1.40
CA LYS A 373 6.22 38.98 2.53
C LYS A 373 6.43 40.48 2.30
N PRO A 374 6.55 41.29 3.38
CA PRO A 374 7.00 42.67 3.25
C PRO A 374 8.51 42.76 2.99
N ASP A 375 8.95 43.81 2.28
CA ASP A 375 10.37 44.11 2.06
C ASP A 375 11.12 44.31 3.39
N LEU A 376 12.38 43.87 3.45
CA LEU A 376 13.32 44.20 4.52
C LEU A 376 13.73 45.69 4.41
N GLU A 377 13.75 46.43 5.51
CA GLU A 377 14.32 47.80 5.54
C GLU A 377 15.77 47.79 6.00
N THR A 378 16.03 47.18 7.17
CA THR A 378 17.37 47.08 7.75
C THR A 378 17.58 45.75 8.47
N LEU A 379 18.81 45.28 8.48
CA LEU A 379 19.30 44.21 9.34
C LEU A 379 20.40 44.79 10.23
N SER A 380 20.39 44.48 11.52
CA SER A 380 21.49 44.85 12.41
C SER A 380 22.00 43.68 13.24
N ILE A 381 23.31 43.65 13.51
CA ILE A 381 23.98 42.64 14.33
C ILE A 381 24.80 43.35 15.42
N ASP A 382 24.34 43.25 16.67
CA ASP A 382 25.10 43.64 17.86
C ASP A 382 25.88 42.44 18.37
N TRP A 383 27.22 42.54 18.40
CA TRP A 383 28.11 41.46 18.80
C TRP A 383 28.25 41.28 20.32
N GLY A 384 27.65 42.17 21.14
CA GLY A 384 27.62 42.03 22.60
C GLY A 384 28.92 42.44 23.33
N ASP A 385 29.99 42.81 22.62
CA ASP A 385 31.27 43.26 23.19
C ASP A 385 31.44 44.79 23.22
N GLY A 386 30.44 45.53 22.74
CA GLY A 386 30.47 46.99 22.62
C GLY A 386 31.27 47.52 21.43
N SER A 387 31.60 46.66 20.46
CA SER A 387 32.09 47.07 19.14
C SER A 387 31.00 47.80 18.34
N GLU A 388 31.36 48.25 17.13
CA GLU A 388 30.41 48.91 16.23
C GLU A 388 29.44 47.85 15.68
N GLU A 389 28.13 48.09 15.87
CA GLU A 389 27.06 47.25 15.33
C GLU A 389 27.19 47.18 13.79
N TYR A 390 27.04 45.98 13.23
CA TYR A 390 26.89 45.85 11.79
C TYR A 390 25.47 46.30 11.42
N GLU A 391 25.35 47.26 10.51
CA GLU A 391 24.06 47.73 9.99
C GLU A 391 24.05 47.56 8.48
N TYR A 392 23.14 46.74 7.99
CA TYR A 392 22.80 46.60 6.59
C TYR A 392 21.46 47.27 6.33
N ARG A 393 21.37 48.06 5.25
CA ARG A 393 20.13 48.71 4.83
C ARG A 393 19.82 48.30 3.40
N TYR A 394 18.65 47.72 3.22
CA TYR A 394 18.19 47.23 1.93
C TYR A 394 18.11 48.36 0.89
N GLY A 395 18.65 48.12 -0.30
CA GLY A 395 18.76 49.09 -1.39
C GLY A 395 19.80 50.19 -1.17
N GLN A 396 20.56 50.18 -0.08
CA GLN A 396 21.67 51.11 0.09
C GLN A 396 22.82 50.72 -0.83
N ASP A 397 23.41 51.70 -1.51
CA ASP A 397 24.53 51.51 -2.45
C ASP A 397 24.23 50.49 -3.59
N ASP A 398 22.95 50.38 -3.98
CA ASP A 398 22.41 49.41 -4.95
C ASP A 398 22.54 47.93 -4.50
N ASP A 399 22.68 47.67 -3.19
CA ASP A 399 22.69 46.33 -2.59
C ASP A 399 21.29 45.91 -2.13
N TYR A 400 20.76 44.83 -2.72
CA TYR A 400 19.39 44.33 -2.50
C TYR A 400 19.40 42.86 -2.04
N ARG A 401 20.45 42.46 -1.32
CA ARG A 401 20.54 41.11 -0.76
C ARG A 401 19.57 40.97 0.41
N GLU A 402 18.87 39.84 0.45
CA GLU A 402 18.01 39.44 1.58
C GLU A 402 18.66 38.33 2.41
N ASP A 403 19.76 37.76 1.90
CA ASP A 403 20.63 36.80 2.54
C ASP A 403 22.08 37.31 2.65
N GLY A 404 22.86 36.74 3.57
CA GLY A 404 24.28 37.05 3.67
C GLY A 404 24.95 36.48 4.90
N TRP A 405 26.26 36.78 5.02
CA TRP A 405 27.10 36.38 6.15
C TRP A 405 27.98 37.56 6.58
N GLU A 406 28.13 37.74 7.89
CA GLU A 406 29.03 38.71 8.51
C GLU A 406 29.82 38.04 9.63
N GLY A 407 31.08 38.43 9.79
CA GLY A 407 32.00 37.80 10.72
C GLY A 407 32.57 38.76 11.75
N HIS A 408 32.79 38.28 12.96
CA HIS A 408 33.37 39.04 14.05
C HIS A 408 34.44 38.26 14.80
N SER A 409 35.40 38.97 15.40
CA SER A 409 36.47 38.37 16.21
C SER A 409 36.52 39.01 17.58
N TYR A 410 36.38 38.21 18.62
CA TYR A 410 36.48 38.67 20.00
C TYR A 410 37.94 38.77 20.44
N ALA A 411 38.27 39.88 21.11
CA ALA A 411 39.64 40.18 21.54
C ALA A 411 39.99 39.58 22.92
N ASP A 412 38.99 39.33 23.75
CA ASP A 412 39.11 38.85 25.12
C ASP A 412 38.19 37.63 25.32
N ASN A 413 38.52 36.79 26.30
CA ASN A 413 37.64 35.70 26.72
C ASN A 413 36.43 36.29 27.46
N GLY A 414 35.23 35.75 27.21
CA GLY A 414 33.99 36.28 27.74
C GLY A 414 32.77 35.52 27.25
N ASP A 415 31.61 35.94 27.76
CA ASP A 415 30.29 35.46 27.37
C ASP A 415 29.56 36.63 26.71
N TYR A 416 29.11 36.45 25.47
CA TYR A 416 28.65 37.52 24.58
C TYR A 416 27.28 37.20 23.99
N TRP A 417 26.31 38.07 24.22
CA TRP A 417 25.00 37.97 23.59
C TRP A 417 25.01 38.68 22.24
N ILE A 418 24.94 37.90 21.16
CA ILE A 418 24.82 38.39 19.80
C ILE A 418 23.32 38.60 19.52
N GLN A 419 22.92 39.81 19.14
CA GLN A 419 21.53 40.12 18.77
C GLN A 419 21.45 40.46 17.30
N ILE A 420 20.55 39.78 16.59
CA ILE A 420 20.28 39.99 15.17
C ILE A 420 18.86 40.52 15.05
N THR A 421 18.69 41.71 14.48
CA THR A 421 17.37 42.34 14.32
C THR A 421 17.03 42.55 12.86
N TYR A 422 15.99 41.85 12.39
CA TYR A 422 15.36 42.06 11.09
C TYR A 422 14.29 43.13 11.24
N THR A 423 14.47 44.27 10.58
CA THR A 423 13.50 45.36 10.59
C THR A 423 12.85 45.45 9.21
N PRO A 424 11.62 44.96 9.04
CA PRO A 424 10.85 45.14 7.81
C PRO A 424 10.40 46.60 7.64
N ILE A 425 9.85 46.92 6.47
CA ILE A 425 9.24 48.24 6.20
C ILE A 425 8.17 48.64 7.25
N GLU A 426 7.95 49.95 7.41
CA GLU A 426 6.99 50.51 8.36
C GLU A 426 5.60 49.84 8.24
N GLY A 427 5.11 49.29 9.36
CA GLY A 427 3.81 48.60 9.45
C GLY A 427 3.90 47.15 9.92
N TYR A 428 5.10 46.58 9.96
CA TYR A 428 5.37 45.21 10.40
C TYR A 428 6.26 45.18 11.64
N SER A 429 6.15 44.12 12.43
CA SER A 429 6.95 43.95 13.65
C SER A 429 8.38 43.51 13.30
N PRO A 430 9.42 44.10 13.92
CA PRO A 430 10.77 43.57 13.81
C PRO A 430 10.87 42.17 14.43
N VAL A 431 11.72 41.33 13.86
CA VAL A 431 12.06 40.01 14.39
C VAL A 431 13.47 40.09 14.98
N THR A 432 13.65 39.62 16.21
CA THR A 432 14.96 39.64 16.88
C THR A 432 15.34 38.25 17.30
N HIS A 433 16.50 37.79 16.83
CA HIS A 433 17.14 36.55 17.26
C HIS A 433 18.30 36.88 18.18
N SER A 434 18.56 35.99 19.13
CA SER A 434 19.67 36.14 20.06
C SER A 434 20.43 34.84 20.23
N PHE A 435 21.74 34.90 20.04
CA PHE A 435 22.65 33.81 20.38
C PHE A 435 23.49 34.20 21.58
N ASN A 436 23.76 33.24 22.45
CA ASN A 436 24.77 33.40 23.48
C ASN A 436 26.08 32.75 23.02
N TYR A 437 27.21 33.44 23.10
CA TYR A 437 28.48 32.96 22.54
C TYR A 437 29.62 33.03 23.55
N LEU A 438 30.23 31.88 23.85
CA LEU A 438 31.36 31.76 24.76
C LEU A 438 32.69 31.86 24.01
N VAL A 439 33.61 32.66 24.54
CA VAL A 439 35.02 32.68 24.12
C VAL A 439 35.89 32.29 25.30
N GLY A 440 36.50 31.10 25.25
CA GLY A 440 37.33 30.57 26.33
C GLY A 440 38.72 30.08 25.88
N ASP A 441 39.60 29.86 26.86
CA ASP A 441 40.97 29.35 26.61
C ASP A 441 41.02 27.87 26.20
N GLY A 442 39.93 27.13 26.44
CA GLY A 442 39.83 25.69 26.17
C GLY A 442 38.61 25.29 25.34
N GLU A 443 37.59 26.13 25.29
CA GLU A 443 36.31 25.88 24.64
C GLU A 443 35.69 27.24 24.27
N SER A 444 35.13 27.32 23.07
CA SER A 444 34.41 28.48 22.55
C SER A 444 33.33 27.97 21.60
N GLY A 445 32.17 28.61 21.58
CA GLY A 445 31.05 28.22 20.74
C GLY A 445 29.76 28.90 21.18
N PHE A 446 28.67 28.67 20.45
CA PHE A 446 27.33 29.09 20.84
C PHE A 446 26.89 28.27 22.03
N ILE A 447 26.44 28.94 23.08
CA ILE A 447 25.89 28.30 24.27
C ILE A 447 24.45 27.92 23.94
N GLU A 448 24.21 26.62 23.84
CA GLU A 448 22.88 26.05 23.82
C GLU A 448 22.57 25.50 25.22
N TYR A 449 21.38 25.82 25.69
CA TYR A 449 20.87 25.29 26.94
C TYR A 449 20.07 24.05 26.56
N GLU A 450 20.36 22.92 27.21
CA GLU A 450 19.51 21.74 27.08
C GLU A 450 18.19 22.05 27.79
N ASP A 451 17.08 21.92 27.08
CA ASP A 451 15.77 22.38 27.54
C ASP A 451 15.44 21.83 28.94
N GLU A 452 15.02 22.77 29.81
CA GLU A 452 14.74 22.60 31.25
C GLU A 452 15.90 22.37 32.24
N SER A 453 17.16 22.26 31.80
CA SER A 453 18.33 22.20 32.70
C SER A 453 19.06 23.55 32.86
N GLU A 454 19.79 23.77 33.98
CA GLU A 454 20.77 24.88 34.07
C GLU A 454 22.11 24.53 33.38
N GLU A 455 22.21 23.35 32.73
CA GLU A 455 23.41 22.90 32.03
C GLU A 455 23.40 23.38 30.59
N SER A 456 24.55 23.86 30.13
CA SER A 456 24.72 24.38 28.79
C SER A 456 26.02 23.87 28.19
N HIS A 457 25.98 23.52 26.92
CA HIS A 457 27.16 23.11 26.16
C HIS A 457 27.47 24.14 25.07
N THR A 458 28.67 24.05 24.48
CA THR A 458 29.02 24.92 23.36
C THR A 458 29.03 24.17 22.04
N THR A 459 28.38 24.73 21.02
CA THR A 459 28.34 24.20 19.65
C THR A 459 29.02 25.18 18.68
N ASP A 460 29.61 24.64 17.61
CA ASP A 460 30.18 25.44 16.52
C ASP A 460 29.13 25.91 15.51
N TRP A 461 27.89 25.42 15.61
CA TRP A 461 26.79 25.77 14.73
C TRP A 461 25.49 25.96 15.52
N ALA A 462 24.73 27.01 15.21
CA ALA A 462 23.43 27.27 15.81
C ALA A 462 22.46 27.83 14.76
N GLU A 463 21.17 27.53 14.86
CA GLU A 463 20.14 28.03 13.93
C GLU A 463 18.89 28.48 14.67
N VAL A 464 18.23 29.52 14.18
CA VAL A 464 16.96 30.04 14.72
C VAL A 464 16.02 30.39 13.58
N GLY A 465 14.80 29.85 13.65
CA GLY A 465 13.71 30.06 12.70
C GLY A 465 13.73 29.10 11.49
N TRP A 466 12.56 28.86 10.90
CA TRP A 466 12.39 28.10 9.65
C TRP A 466 11.21 28.60 8.82
N CYS A 467 11.13 28.21 7.55
CA CYS A 467 10.15 28.78 6.60
C CYS A 467 9.12 27.80 6.07
N ASP A 468 9.31 26.51 6.34
CA ASP A 468 8.44 25.43 5.88
C ASP A 468 7.23 25.31 6.80
N LEU A 469 6.04 25.44 6.22
CA LEU A 469 4.74 25.36 6.88
C LEU A 469 3.98 24.14 6.38
N GLN A 470 3.11 23.60 7.23
CA GLN A 470 2.36 22.37 6.97
C GLN A 470 0.86 22.63 6.72
N ASN A 471 0.22 21.68 6.04
CA ASN A 471 -1.22 21.53 5.97
C ASN A 471 -1.61 20.13 6.47
N SER A 472 -2.85 19.97 6.91
CA SER A 472 -3.41 18.65 7.22
C SER A 472 -4.92 18.66 7.14
N GLU A 473 -5.50 17.50 6.84
CA GLU A 473 -6.95 17.31 6.82
C GLU A 473 -7.37 16.11 7.67
N ARG A 474 -8.59 16.17 8.20
CA ARG A 474 -9.21 15.10 8.97
C ARG A 474 -10.68 15.00 8.62
N HIS A 475 -11.13 13.76 8.39
CA HIS A 475 -12.53 13.46 8.13
C HIS A 475 -13.02 12.40 9.12
N LEU A 476 -14.14 12.69 9.78
CA LEU A 476 -14.73 11.81 10.79
C LEU A 476 -16.13 11.37 10.32
N PRO A 477 -16.30 10.10 9.89
CA PRO A 477 -17.59 9.59 9.45
C PRO A 477 -18.54 9.43 10.63
N ASN A 478 -19.82 9.66 10.36
CA ASN A 478 -20.87 9.41 11.34
C ASN A 478 -21.29 7.93 11.35
N PRO A 479 -22.08 7.47 12.35
CA PRO A 479 -22.53 6.09 12.40
C PRO A 479 -23.37 5.63 11.20
N GLU A 480 -24.07 6.52 10.49
CA GLU A 480 -24.88 6.19 9.31
C GLU A 480 -23.97 5.90 8.09
N ILE A 481 -22.89 6.65 7.91
CA ILE A 481 -21.85 6.39 6.89
C ILE A 481 -21.17 5.04 7.18
N ILE A 482 -20.81 4.77 8.44
CA ILE A 482 -20.18 3.50 8.83
C ILE A 482 -21.14 2.32 8.60
N ASP A 483 -22.42 2.47 8.96
CA ASP A 483 -23.44 1.43 8.74
C ASP A 483 -23.62 1.17 7.24
N ALA A 484 -23.77 2.21 6.42
CA ALA A 484 -23.87 2.10 4.97
C ALA A 484 -22.62 1.48 4.34
N PHE A 485 -21.43 1.77 4.84
CA PHE A 485 -20.19 1.13 4.39
C PHE A 485 -20.21 -0.39 4.64
N ILE A 486 -20.83 -0.84 5.73
CA ILE A 486 -20.92 -2.27 6.11
C ILE A 486 -22.10 -2.96 5.43
N THR A 487 -23.22 -2.27 5.20
CA THR A 487 -24.43 -2.88 4.60
C THR A 487 -24.46 -2.76 3.09
N ASP A 488 -24.01 -1.63 2.55
CA ASP A 488 -24.06 -1.31 1.11
C ASP A 488 -22.67 -1.25 0.46
N GLY A 489 -21.61 -1.39 1.24
CA GLY A 489 -20.24 -1.38 0.75
C GLY A 489 -19.79 -2.72 0.13
N PRO A 490 -18.48 -2.90 -0.03
CA PRO A 490 -17.91 -4.01 -0.80
C PRO A 490 -18.10 -5.38 -0.15
N PHE A 491 -18.50 -5.45 1.12
CA PHE A 491 -18.76 -6.68 1.86
C PHE A 491 -20.06 -6.55 2.67
N GLU A 492 -21.00 -7.49 2.53
CA GLU A 492 -22.28 -7.48 3.24
C GLU A 492 -22.71 -8.90 3.67
N VAL A 493 -23.36 -9.04 4.83
CA VAL A 493 -24.20 -10.22 5.13
C VAL A 493 -25.58 -10.03 4.51
N MET A 494 -25.85 -10.67 3.38
CA MET A 494 -27.08 -10.49 2.62
C MET A 494 -28.30 -11.07 3.35
N ASP A 495 -28.20 -12.30 3.83
CA ASP A 495 -29.30 -12.99 4.53
C ASP A 495 -28.75 -14.12 5.41
N GLU A 496 -29.43 -14.42 6.51
CA GLU A 496 -29.09 -15.47 7.47
C GLU A 496 -30.38 -16.10 8.02
N GLN A 497 -30.54 -17.41 7.85
CA GLN A 497 -31.75 -18.12 8.26
C GLN A 497 -31.44 -19.50 8.86
N ILE A 498 -32.12 -19.79 9.98
CA ILE A 498 -32.03 -21.08 10.67
C ILE A 498 -33.20 -21.98 10.28
N PHE A 499 -32.89 -23.15 9.77
CA PHE A 499 -33.78 -24.22 9.32
C PHE A 499 -33.66 -25.47 10.19
N THR A 500 -34.48 -26.47 9.86
CA THR A 500 -34.37 -27.82 10.39
C THR A 500 -34.43 -28.83 9.24
N THR A 501 -33.50 -29.78 9.19
CA THR A 501 -33.45 -30.76 8.10
C THR A 501 -34.69 -31.65 8.05
N ASP A 502 -35.12 -31.97 6.85
CA ASP A 502 -36.23 -32.89 6.60
C ASP A 502 -35.83 -34.37 6.73
N SER A 503 -36.71 -35.29 6.31
CA SER A 503 -36.46 -36.73 6.37
C SER A 503 -35.32 -37.22 5.48
N ASP A 504 -34.96 -36.44 4.48
CA ASP A 504 -33.88 -36.71 3.53
C ASP A 504 -32.60 -35.94 3.89
N GLY A 505 -32.59 -35.24 5.05
CA GLY A 505 -31.45 -34.48 5.56
C GLY A 505 -31.28 -33.10 4.91
N MET A 506 -32.29 -32.63 4.17
CA MET A 506 -32.22 -31.41 3.36
C MET A 506 -32.74 -30.17 4.08
N ALA A 507 -32.11 -29.03 3.82
CA ALA A 507 -32.62 -27.69 4.09
C ALA A 507 -32.39 -26.80 2.85
N THR A 508 -33.31 -25.89 2.53
CA THR A 508 -33.21 -25.02 1.36
C THR A 508 -33.50 -23.58 1.74
N MET A 509 -32.65 -22.67 1.29
CA MET A 509 -32.83 -21.23 1.38
C MET A 509 -32.89 -20.65 -0.02
N THR A 510 -33.81 -19.72 -0.27
CA THR A 510 -33.90 -19.01 -1.56
C THR A 510 -33.45 -17.57 -1.35
N ALA A 511 -32.54 -17.08 -2.18
CA ALA A 511 -32.05 -15.72 -2.16
C ALA A 511 -32.24 -15.03 -3.51
N THR A 512 -32.46 -13.72 -3.51
CA THR A 512 -32.53 -12.90 -4.74
C THR A 512 -31.51 -11.78 -4.63
N PRO A 513 -30.35 -11.89 -5.29
CA PRO A 513 -29.30 -10.88 -5.24
C PRO A 513 -29.75 -9.63 -5.99
N SER A 514 -29.52 -8.46 -5.40
CA SER A 514 -29.88 -7.15 -5.98
C SER A 514 -28.71 -6.45 -6.66
N LEU A 515 -27.48 -6.96 -6.52
CA LEU A 515 -26.27 -6.36 -7.07
C LEU A 515 -25.36 -7.45 -7.68
N PRO A 516 -24.53 -7.10 -8.69
CA PRO A 516 -23.45 -7.97 -9.15
C PRO A 516 -22.41 -8.20 -8.05
N GLY A 517 -21.78 -9.37 -8.06
CA GLY A 517 -20.73 -9.72 -7.12
C GLY A 517 -20.62 -11.21 -6.86
N LEU A 518 -19.68 -11.57 -5.99
CA LEU A 518 -19.51 -12.94 -5.51
C LEU A 518 -20.38 -13.14 -4.28
N TYR A 519 -21.25 -14.14 -4.30
CA TYR A 519 -22.07 -14.49 -3.15
C TYR A 519 -21.60 -15.83 -2.57
N ILE A 520 -21.30 -15.82 -1.28
CA ILE A 520 -20.72 -16.93 -0.52
C ILE A 520 -21.79 -17.48 0.41
N SER A 521 -22.23 -18.70 0.15
CA SER A 521 -23.19 -19.42 0.97
C SER A 521 -22.45 -20.26 1.99
N VAL A 522 -22.65 -19.99 3.28
CA VAL A 522 -22.07 -20.73 4.40
C VAL A 522 -23.19 -21.44 5.15
N VAL A 523 -23.02 -22.74 5.37
CA VAL A 523 -24.02 -23.58 6.03
C VAL A 523 -23.43 -24.26 7.25
N GLN A 524 -24.00 -24.03 8.42
CA GLN A 524 -23.68 -24.74 9.65
C GLN A 524 -24.80 -25.69 10.03
N THR A 525 -24.48 -26.96 10.26
CA THR A 525 -25.43 -27.96 10.77
C THR A 525 -25.08 -28.36 12.19
N LYS A 526 -26.10 -28.53 13.03
CA LYS A 526 -25.98 -28.98 14.42
C LYS A 526 -26.98 -30.09 14.72
N HIS A 527 -26.50 -31.21 15.26
CA HIS A 527 -27.32 -32.36 15.64
C HIS A 527 -26.84 -33.00 16.94
N THR A 528 -27.75 -33.51 17.77
CA THR A 528 -27.39 -34.22 19.02
C THR A 528 -27.56 -35.72 18.85
N ARG A 529 -26.46 -36.48 18.95
CA ARG A 529 -26.46 -37.96 18.92
C ARG A 529 -25.88 -38.50 20.22
N ASP A 530 -26.59 -39.43 20.86
CA ASP A 530 -26.19 -40.07 22.12
C ASP A 530 -25.83 -39.10 23.28
N GLY A 531 -26.42 -37.89 23.26
CA GLY A 531 -26.17 -36.86 24.27
C GLY A 531 -24.93 -35.99 24.02
N SER A 532 -24.25 -36.20 22.89
CA SER A 532 -23.16 -35.35 22.39
C SER A 532 -23.66 -34.51 21.21
N GLU A 533 -23.38 -33.22 21.27
CA GLU A 533 -23.61 -32.30 20.16
C GLU A 533 -22.54 -32.53 19.09
N MET A 534 -22.98 -32.56 17.84
CA MET A 534 -22.16 -32.71 16.66
C MET A 534 -22.46 -31.54 15.75
N THR A 535 -21.41 -30.96 15.19
CA THR A 535 -21.50 -29.84 14.27
C THR A 535 -20.84 -30.24 12.96
N GLY A 536 -21.44 -29.79 11.87
CA GLY A 536 -20.88 -29.84 10.53
C GLY A 536 -21.02 -28.48 9.86
N LEU A 537 -20.22 -28.27 8.83
CA LEU A 537 -20.16 -27.01 8.09
C LEU A 537 -19.97 -27.36 6.61
N GLY A 538 -20.59 -26.59 5.73
CA GLY A 538 -20.49 -26.70 4.29
C GLY A 538 -20.60 -25.32 3.64
N LEU A 539 -20.19 -25.20 2.38
CA LEU A 539 -20.14 -23.92 1.70
C LEU A 539 -20.34 -24.07 0.19
N ASN A 540 -20.72 -22.97 -0.48
CA ASN A 540 -20.67 -22.86 -1.93
C ASN A 540 -20.56 -21.38 -2.36
N LEU A 541 -20.13 -21.10 -3.58
CA LEU A 541 -19.98 -19.77 -4.19
C LEU A 541 -20.88 -19.62 -5.42
N VAL A 542 -21.40 -18.42 -5.66
CA VAL A 542 -22.13 -18.10 -6.89
C VAL A 542 -21.71 -16.72 -7.40
N ALA A 543 -21.36 -16.64 -8.69
CA ALA A 543 -21.09 -15.37 -9.36
C ALA A 543 -22.42 -14.76 -9.84
N VAL A 544 -22.76 -13.57 -9.35
CA VAL A 544 -23.94 -12.83 -9.79
C VAL A 544 -23.54 -11.80 -10.83
N THR A 545 -24.12 -11.90 -12.03
CA THR A 545 -23.79 -11.04 -13.17
C THR A 545 -25.04 -10.44 -13.81
N GLU A 546 -24.89 -9.38 -14.61
CA GLU A 546 -26.03 -8.72 -15.28
C GLU A 546 -26.48 -9.47 -16.54
N ALA A 547 -25.53 -10.11 -17.20
CA ALA A 547 -25.72 -10.97 -18.36
C ALA A 547 -25.21 -12.39 -18.06
N SER A 548 -25.44 -13.33 -18.96
CA SER A 548 -24.97 -14.71 -18.80
C SER A 548 -24.30 -15.24 -20.06
N ILE A 549 -23.38 -16.19 -19.85
CA ILE A 549 -22.72 -16.96 -20.90
C ILE A 549 -23.12 -18.43 -20.72
N SER A 550 -23.18 -19.17 -21.82
CA SER A 550 -23.36 -20.62 -21.83
C SER A 550 -22.47 -21.24 -22.90
N LEU A 551 -21.90 -22.40 -22.61
CA LEU A 551 -20.98 -23.11 -23.49
C LEU A 551 -21.65 -24.32 -24.16
N GLY A 552 -21.26 -24.61 -25.39
CA GLY A 552 -21.77 -25.72 -26.20
C GLY A 552 -20.80 -26.15 -27.30
N GLY A 553 -21.32 -26.53 -28.46
CA GLY A 553 -20.52 -27.06 -29.57
C GLY A 553 -20.26 -28.55 -29.41
N ASP A 554 -18.99 -28.93 -29.34
CA ASP A 554 -18.53 -30.30 -29.06
C ASP A 554 -18.56 -30.65 -27.55
N LEU A 555 -18.84 -29.67 -26.69
CA LEU A 555 -18.99 -29.86 -25.25
C LEU A 555 -20.36 -30.47 -24.91
N VAL A 556 -20.35 -31.56 -24.13
CA VAL A 556 -21.55 -32.19 -23.57
C VAL A 556 -21.51 -32.12 -22.06
N GLU A 557 -22.39 -31.34 -21.45
CA GLU A 557 -22.53 -31.29 -19.99
C GLU A 557 -23.07 -32.63 -19.48
N GLU A 558 -22.29 -33.31 -18.64
CA GLU A 558 -22.67 -34.60 -18.05
C GLU A 558 -23.25 -34.45 -16.64
N THR A 559 -22.75 -33.47 -15.89
CA THR A 559 -23.14 -33.18 -14.51
C THR A 559 -22.62 -31.80 -14.08
N THR A 560 -22.98 -31.35 -12.90
CA THR A 560 -22.31 -30.27 -12.18
C THR A 560 -21.49 -30.81 -10.99
N PHE A 561 -20.54 -30.02 -10.52
CA PHE A 561 -19.67 -30.23 -9.36
C PHE A 561 -19.77 -28.97 -8.49
N ALA A 562 -20.60 -29.01 -7.43
CA ALA A 562 -20.92 -27.84 -6.60
C ALA A 562 -21.36 -26.63 -7.46
N GLY A 563 -22.31 -26.84 -8.37
CA GLY A 563 -22.74 -25.82 -9.34
C GLY A 563 -21.90 -25.76 -10.61
N ILE A 564 -20.61 -26.10 -10.56
CA ILE A 564 -19.69 -25.95 -11.70
C ILE A 564 -19.97 -27.03 -12.75
N PRO A 565 -20.30 -26.68 -14.01
CA PRO A 565 -20.59 -27.67 -15.04
C PRO A 565 -19.34 -28.47 -15.43
N VAL A 566 -19.53 -29.79 -15.53
CA VAL A 566 -18.53 -30.74 -16.03
C VAL A 566 -18.95 -31.21 -17.42
N TYR A 567 -18.20 -30.78 -18.40
CA TYR A 567 -18.34 -31.14 -19.80
C TYR A 567 -17.49 -32.35 -20.14
N THR A 568 -17.94 -33.13 -21.10
CA THR A 568 -17.09 -34.07 -21.83
C THR A 568 -16.92 -33.57 -23.26
N ALA A 569 -15.73 -33.83 -23.82
CA ALA A 569 -15.43 -33.51 -25.20
C ALA A 569 -14.72 -34.70 -25.86
N THR A 570 -14.99 -34.91 -27.15
CA THR A 570 -14.29 -35.90 -27.97
C THR A 570 -13.56 -35.17 -29.10
N PRO A 571 -12.24 -34.91 -28.95
CA PRO A 571 -11.49 -34.17 -29.95
C PRO A 571 -11.47 -34.88 -31.31
N ASN A 572 -11.35 -34.09 -32.37
CA ASN A 572 -11.23 -34.60 -33.73
C ASN A 572 -9.85 -35.27 -33.97
N SER A 573 -9.57 -35.70 -35.22
CA SER A 573 -8.31 -36.39 -35.53
C SER A 573 -7.04 -35.57 -35.33
N ASP A 574 -7.18 -34.26 -35.21
CA ASP A 574 -6.10 -33.28 -34.98
C ASP A 574 -6.11 -32.75 -33.53
N ASN A 575 -6.88 -33.39 -32.63
CA ASN A 575 -7.08 -33.04 -31.21
C ASN A 575 -7.78 -31.68 -30.97
N LEU A 576 -8.58 -31.21 -31.93
CA LEU A 576 -9.34 -29.96 -31.82
C LEU A 576 -10.78 -30.22 -31.37
N VAL A 577 -11.34 -29.27 -30.61
CA VAL A 577 -12.74 -29.21 -30.18
C VAL A 577 -13.33 -27.84 -30.53
N ASP A 578 -14.55 -27.82 -31.08
CA ASP A 578 -15.31 -26.59 -31.33
C ASP A 578 -16.10 -26.21 -30.07
N ILE A 579 -15.85 -25.02 -29.50
CA ILE A 579 -16.58 -24.49 -28.35
C ILE A 579 -17.50 -23.37 -28.84
N ASP A 580 -18.82 -23.58 -28.71
CA ASP A 580 -19.81 -22.54 -28.95
C ASP A 580 -20.02 -21.71 -27.68
N VAL A 581 -19.86 -20.38 -27.79
CA VAL A 581 -20.14 -19.41 -26.74
C VAL A 581 -21.45 -18.70 -27.07
N THR A 582 -22.45 -18.86 -26.21
CA THR A 582 -23.75 -18.20 -26.35
C THR A 582 -24.01 -17.24 -25.20
N THR A 583 -24.34 -16.00 -25.50
CA THR A 583 -24.58 -14.92 -24.53
C THR A 583 -26.05 -14.55 -24.44
N SER A 584 -26.48 -14.10 -23.27
CA SER A 584 -27.83 -13.57 -23.04
C SER A 584 -27.79 -12.38 -22.07
N GLY A 585 -28.74 -11.44 -22.19
CA GLY A 585 -28.78 -10.25 -21.33
C GLY A 585 -28.02 -9.01 -21.84
N MET A 586 -27.13 -9.16 -22.84
CA MET A 586 -26.26 -8.09 -23.37
C MET A 586 -26.93 -6.98 -24.20
N GLY A 587 -28.26 -7.01 -24.40
CA GLY A 587 -28.95 -6.01 -25.23
C GLY A 587 -28.51 -6.00 -26.71
N ASP A 588 -28.46 -4.81 -27.32
CA ASP A 588 -28.11 -4.58 -28.74
C ASP A 588 -26.66 -4.09 -28.94
N GLU A 589 -25.79 -4.30 -27.94
CA GLU A 589 -24.44 -3.73 -27.88
C GLU A 589 -23.38 -4.61 -28.56
N GLU A 590 -22.23 -4.01 -28.89
CA GLU A 590 -21.04 -4.72 -29.37
C GLU A 590 -20.10 -4.95 -28.19
N TYR A 591 -19.63 -6.18 -28.01
CA TYR A 591 -18.79 -6.59 -26.90
C TYR A 591 -17.88 -7.74 -27.32
N THR A 592 -16.84 -7.98 -26.51
CA THR A 592 -15.90 -9.08 -26.71
C THR A 592 -16.05 -10.07 -25.57
N VAL A 593 -16.19 -11.36 -25.90
CA VAL A 593 -16.08 -12.44 -24.92
C VAL A 593 -14.66 -12.97 -24.96
N GLN A 594 -13.98 -12.97 -23.83
CA GLN A 594 -12.72 -13.68 -23.67
C GLN A 594 -13.02 -15.13 -23.29
N LEU A 595 -12.58 -16.09 -24.10
CA LEU A 595 -12.72 -17.51 -23.87
C LEU A 595 -11.34 -18.11 -23.65
N MET A 596 -11.17 -18.87 -22.56
CA MET A 596 -9.90 -19.45 -22.12
C MET A 596 -10.08 -20.93 -21.83
N VAL A 597 -9.09 -21.74 -22.21
CA VAL A 597 -9.00 -23.17 -21.89
C VAL A 597 -7.64 -23.43 -21.25
N VAL A 598 -7.65 -23.86 -19.99
CA VAL A 598 -6.45 -24.00 -19.14
C VAL A 598 -6.30 -25.46 -18.71
N PRO A 599 -5.25 -26.17 -19.13
CA PRO A 599 -4.96 -27.53 -18.66
C PRO A 599 -4.75 -27.61 -17.14
N LEU A 600 -5.40 -28.58 -16.47
CA LEU A 600 -5.15 -28.77 -15.03
C LEU A 600 -3.84 -29.54 -14.80
N PRO A 601 -2.95 -29.10 -13.89
CA PRO A 601 -1.70 -29.80 -13.61
C PRO A 601 -1.94 -31.16 -12.95
N MET A 602 -1.23 -32.19 -13.44
CA MET A 602 -1.43 -33.59 -13.02
C MET A 602 -0.14 -34.26 -12.51
N ASN A 603 0.96 -33.51 -12.41
CA ASN A 603 2.27 -33.99 -11.98
C ASN A 603 2.28 -34.62 -10.57
N VAL A 604 1.48 -34.12 -9.64
CA VAL A 604 1.41 -34.65 -8.27
C VAL A 604 0.73 -36.03 -8.24
N PRO A 605 -0.52 -36.21 -8.73
CA PRO A 605 -1.17 -37.52 -8.75
C PRO A 605 -0.62 -38.47 -9.82
N PHE A 606 -0.10 -37.92 -10.93
CA PHE A 606 0.40 -38.67 -12.10
C PHE A 606 1.76 -38.14 -12.58
N PRO A 607 2.85 -38.37 -11.82
CA PRO A 607 4.19 -37.87 -12.17
C PRO A 607 4.79 -38.48 -13.45
N ASP A 608 4.12 -39.49 -14.03
CA ASP A 608 4.53 -40.14 -15.27
C ASP A 608 3.82 -39.53 -16.51
N ILE A 609 2.89 -38.58 -16.32
CA ILE A 609 2.25 -37.87 -17.44
C ILE A 609 3.19 -36.78 -17.95
N ASP A 610 3.46 -36.84 -19.25
CA ASP A 610 4.20 -35.80 -19.95
C ASP A 610 3.24 -34.63 -20.25
N MET A 611 3.52 -33.48 -19.64
CA MET A 611 2.72 -32.26 -19.75
C MET A 611 3.39 -31.23 -20.67
N GLU A 612 4.49 -31.55 -21.35
CA GLU A 612 5.28 -30.61 -22.18
C GLU A 612 4.47 -29.99 -23.35
N ASN A 613 3.35 -30.60 -23.74
CA ASN A 613 2.49 -30.11 -24.83
C ASN A 613 1.14 -29.55 -24.32
N TRP A 614 1.02 -29.25 -23.03
CA TRP A 614 -0.17 -28.64 -22.46
C TRP A 614 0.10 -27.14 -22.36
N GLU A 615 -0.65 -26.35 -23.14
CA GLU A 615 -0.54 -24.89 -23.15
C GLU A 615 -1.90 -24.28 -22.86
N ASP A 616 -1.89 -23.17 -22.12
CA ASP A 616 -3.03 -22.31 -21.93
C ASP A 616 -3.41 -21.68 -23.26
N GLN A 617 -4.69 -21.68 -23.56
CA GLN A 617 -5.21 -21.13 -24.81
C GLN A 617 -6.27 -20.10 -24.52
N SER A 618 -6.27 -19.00 -25.24
CA SER A 618 -7.26 -17.94 -25.13
C SER A 618 -7.67 -17.39 -26.51
N ASP A 619 -8.92 -16.94 -26.62
CA ASP A 619 -9.46 -16.30 -27.81
C ASP A 619 -10.42 -15.15 -27.44
N GLY A 620 -10.38 -14.08 -28.22
CA GLY A 620 -11.23 -12.90 -28.08
C GLY A 620 -12.34 -12.90 -29.13
N LEU A 621 -13.55 -13.26 -28.72
CA LEU A 621 -14.70 -13.40 -29.60
C LEU A 621 -15.50 -12.10 -29.68
N GLU A 622 -15.42 -11.40 -30.83
CA GLU A 622 -16.19 -10.19 -31.07
C GLU A 622 -17.66 -10.48 -31.46
N PHE A 623 -18.60 -10.01 -30.65
CA PHE A 623 -20.03 -10.08 -30.90
C PHE A 623 -20.54 -8.77 -31.51
N GLN A 624 -21.12 -8.86 -32.71
CA GLN A 624 -21.81 -7.73 -33.33
C GLN A 624 -23.27 -7.70 -32.90
N SER A 625 -23.87 -6.50 -32.92
CA SER A 625 -25.30 -6.30 -32.60
C SER A 625 -26.21 -7.36 -33.25
N GLY A 626 -27.00 -8.05 -32.42
CA GLY A 626 -27.90 -9.13 -32.81
C GLY A 626 -27.26 -10.51 -33.02
N THR A 627 -25.95 -10.65 -32.83
CA THR A 627 -25.25 -11.94 -32.75
C THR A 627 -25.24 -12.40 -31.30
N THR A 628 -25.69 -13.62 -31.02
CA THR A 628 -25.74 -14.18 -29.65
C THR A 628 -24.90 -15.42 -29.49
N THR A 629 -24.35 -15.99 -30.58
CA THR A 629 -23.51 -17.18 -30.53
C THR A 629 -22.31 -17.02 -31.46
N ARG A 630 -21.12 -17.40 -30.98
CA ARG A 630 -19.88 -17.52 -31.73
C ARG A 630 -19.19 -18.84 -31.39
N THR A 631 -18.32 -19.30 -32.28
CA THR A 631 -17.59 -20.56 -32.13
C THR A 631 -16.10 -20.29 -32.23
N SER A 632 -15.32 -20.95 -31.40
CA SER A 632 -13.85 -20.99 -31.48
C SER A 632 -13.34 -22.42 -31.37
N GLU A 633 -12.14 -22.67 -31.88
CA GLU A 633 -11.54 -24.01 -31.97
C GLU A 633 -10.31 -24.07 -31.04
N PHE A 634 -10.28 -25.05 -30.14
CA PHE A 634 -9.20 -25.22 -29.14
C PHE A 634 -8.57 -26.61 -29.23
N TYR A 635 -7.26 -26.70 -28.96
CA TYR A 635 -6.58 -27.98 -28.79
C TYR A 635 -6.83 -28.54 -27.39
N LEU A 636 -7.36 -29.76 -27.30
CA LEU A 636 -7.57 -30.42 -26.01
C LEU A 636 -6.61 -31.60 -25.88
N HIS A 637 -5.43 -31.34 -25.32
CA HIS A 637 -4.38 -32.34 -25.09
C HIS A 637 -4.40 -32.93 -23.68
N ALA A 638 -4.82 -32.13 -22.70
CA ALA A 638 -4.91 -32.58 -21.33
C ALA A 638 -6.14 -33.49 -21.11
N PRO A 639 -6.08 -34.46 -20.19
CA PRO A 639 -7.23 -35.26 -19.76
C PRO A 639 -8.33 -34.41 -19.12
N MET A 640 -7.93 -33.32 -18.45
CA MET A 640 -8.80 -32.36 -17.80
C MET A 640 -8.31 -30.95 -18.10
N SER A 641 -9.23 -30.08 -18.46
CA SER A 641 -8.98 -28.65 -18.64
C SER A 641 -10.10 -27.85 -18.02
N MET A 642 -9.79 -26.66 -17.54
CA MET A 642 -10.78 -25.64 -17.22
C MET A 642 -11.19 -24.92 -18.49
N VAL A 643 -12.43 -24.46 -18.54
CA VAL A 643 -12.89 -23.50 -19.52
C VAL A 643 -13.47 -22.31 -18.79
N VAL A 644 -13.03 -21.11 -19.14
CA VAL A 644 -13.53 -19.85 -18.58
C VAL A 644 -13.94 -18.95 -19.72
N SER A 645 -15.12 -18.36 -19.62
CA SER A 645 -15.63 -17.39 -20.57
C SER A 645 -16.15 -16.18 -19.82
N LEU A 646 -15.71 -14.99 -20.21
CA LEU A 646 -16.08 -13.75 -19.52
C LEU A 646 -16.26 -12.58 -20.47
N ILE A 647 -17.05 -11.61 -20.03
CA ILE A 647 -17.20 -10.29 -20.65
C ILE A 647 -16.82 -9.26 -19.61
N MET A 648 -15.81 -8.45 -19.92
CA MET A 648 -15.36 -7.32 -19.10
C MET A 648 -15.47 -6.04 -19.90
N GLU A 649 -16.09 -5.03 -19.29
CA GLU A 649 -16.07 -3.66 -19.80
C GLU A 649 -14.78 -2.94 -19.38
N GLU A 650 -14.33 -2.01 -20.20
CA GLU A 650 -13.12 -1.23 -19.91
C GLU A 650 -13.27 -0.44 -18.61
N GLY A 651 -12.36 -0.67 -17.65
CA GLY A 651 -12.40 -0.04 -16.32
C GLY A 651 -13.38 -0.67 -15.32
N ALA A 652 -14.09 -1.74 -15.67
CA ALA A 652 -14.98 -2.45 -14.75
C ALA A 652 -14.18 -3.34 -13.78
N LEU A 653 -14.61 -3.37 -12.51
CA LEU A 653 -14.02 -4.21 -11.45
C LEU A 653 -14.70 -5.58 -11.29
N TRP A 654 -15.76 -5.85 -12.07
CA TRP A 654 -16.51 -7.11 -12.04
C TRP A 654 -17.11 -7.38 -13.42
N PRO A 655 -17.13 -8.65 -13.89
CA PRO A 655 -17.55 -8.98 -15.25
C PRO A 655 -19.06 -8.79 -15.44
N THR A 656 -19.44 -8.30 -16.62
CA THR A 656 -20.84 -8.20 -17.06
C THR A 656 -21.47 -9.60 -17.20
N ALA A 657 -20.67 -10.60 -17.58
CA ALA A 657 -21.04 -12.01 -17.57
C ALA A 657 -19.79 -12.89 -17.37
N ILE A 658 -19.94 -14.02 -16.66
CA ILE A 658 -18.90 -15.03 -16.52
C ILE A 658 -19.53 -16.43 -16.58
N HIS A 659 -18.74 -17.41 -17.04
CA HIS A 659 -19.04 -18.83 -17.01
C HIS A 659 -17.73 -19.60 -16.87
N PHE A 660 -17.65 -20.54 -15.94
CA PHE A 660 -16.52 -21.44 -15.73
C PHE A 660 -16.97 -22.89 -15.67
N GLY A 661 -16.16 -23.80 -16.19
CA GLY A 661 -16.47 -25.22 -16.22
C GLY A 661 -15.23 -26.09 -16.34
N VAL A 662 -15.43 -27.40 -16.19
CA VAL A 662 -14.37 -28.41 -16.35
C VAL A 662 -14.66 -29.24 -17.58
N ILE A 663 -13.69 -29.38 -18.48
CA ILE A 663 -13.75 -30.24 -19.66
C ILE A 663 -12.95 -31.52 -19.40
N LEU A 664 -13.62 -32.66 -19.54
CA LEU A 664 -13.01 -33.99 -19.55
C LEU A 664 -12.77 -34.45 -20.99
N ASN A 665 -11.51 -34.68 -21.32
CA ASN A 665 -11.10 -35.16 -22.64
C ASN A 665 -11.23 -36.68 -22.74
N ASN A 666 -12.22 -37.13 -23.52
CA ASN A 666 -12.46 -38.54 -23.87
C ASN A 666 -12.42 -39.49 -22.66
N PRO A 667 -13.35 -39.38 -21.70
CA PRO A 667 -13.42 -40.34 -20.61
C PRO A 667 -13.81 -41.71 -21.16
N GLY A 668 -12.87 -42.66 -21.14
CA GLY A 668 -13.19 -44.07 -21.42
C GLY A 668 -14.32 -44.54 -20.50
N THR A 669 -15.27 -45.32 -21.02
CA THR A 669 -16.41 -45.80 -20.23
C THR A 669 -15.99 -46.86 -19.21
N LEU A 670 -16.32 -46.63 -17.93
CA LEU A 670 -16.18 -47.61 -16.85
C LEU A 670 -17.46 -48.45 -16.73
N ASP A 671 -17.30 -49.77 -16.62
CA ASP A 671 -18.40 -50.68 -16.31
C ASP A 671 -18.43 -50.96 -14.80
N PHE A 672 -19.60 -50.74 -14.20
CA PHE A 672 -19.84 -50.90 -12.77
C PHE A 672 -20.81 -52.06 -12.55
N ASP A 673 -20.35 -53.13 -11.90
CA ASP A 673 -21.23 -54.24 -11.49
C ASP A 673 -21.53 -54.10 -9.98
N GLY A 674 -22.60 -53.35 -9.66
CA GLY A 674 -23.07 -53.12 -8.28
C GLY A 674 -23.70 -51.73 -8.06
N THR A 675 -24.40 -51.55 -6.95
CA THR A 675 -24.89 -50.24 -6.50
C THR A 675 -23.85 -49.54 -5.63
N LEU A 676 -23.56 -48.26 -5.89
CA LEU A 676 -22.71 -47.43 -5.04
C LEU A 676 -23.52 -46.98 -3.82
N GLY A 677 -23.07 -47.36 -2.62
CA GLY A 677 -23.67 -46.96 -1.35
C GLY A 677 -22.79 -47.36 -0.17
N PRO A 678 -22.94 -46.72 1.01
CA PRO A 678 -22.08 -46.98 2.16
C PRO A 678 -22.08 -48.48 2.55
N GLY A 679 -20.89 -49.08 2.61
CA GLY A 679 -20.70 -50.49 2.96
C GLY A 679 -20.96 -51.51 1.84
N GLN A 680 -21.17 -51.06 0.59
CA GLN A 680 -21.27 -51.94 -0.58
C GLN A 680 -19.95 -52.01 -1.36
N THR A 681 -19.60 -53.20 -1.82
CA THR A 681 -18.44 -53.42 -2.71
C THR A 681 -18.91 -53.48 -4.16
N THR A 682 -18.64 -52.43 -4.94
CA THR A 682 -18.81 -52.41 -6.41
C THR A 682 -17.51 -52.80 -7.08
N ASN A 683 -17.58 -53.65 -8.11
CA ASN A 683 -16.44 -53.90 -8.99
C ASN A 683 -16.41 -52.83 -10.09
N ILE A 684 -15.27 -52.16 -10.23
CA ILE A 684 -15.01 -51.17 -11.28
C ILE A 684 -14.05 -51.82 -12.26
N ALA A 685 -14.44 -51.93 -13.53
CA ALA A 685 -13.59 -52.39 -14.61
C ALA A 685 -13.67 -51.42 -15.80
N LEU A 686 -12.59 -51.33 -16.56
CA LEU A 686 -12.64 -50.71 -17.89
C LEU A 686 -13.48 -51.59 -18.80
N ASP A 687 -14.27 -50.97 -19.68
CA ASP A 687 -14.95 -51.71 -20.74
C ASP A 687 -13.95 -52.59 -21.51
N GLU A 688 -14.36 -53.83 -21.83
CA GLU A 688 -13.51 -54.85 -22.46
C GLU A 688 -12.85 -54.37 -23.77
N GLU A 689 -13.41 -53.34 -24.42
CA GLU A 689 -12.89 -52.73 -25.65
C GLU A 689 -11.59 -51.93 -25.45
N TYR A 690 -11.32 -51.36 -24.27
CA TYR A 690 -10.23 -50.40 -24.04
C TYR A 690 -8.95 -51.01 -23.42
N GLY A 691 -8.94 -52.30 -23.08
CA GLY A 691 -7.76 -53.01 -22.58
C GLY A 691 -7.45 -52.77 -21.09
N VAL A 692 -6.21 -53.05 -20.67
CA VAL A 692 -5.78 -52.99 -19.24
C VAL A 692 -5.01 -51.68 -19.00
N ALA A 693 -5.61 -50.71 -18.30
CA ALA A 693 -4.88 -49.51 -17.88
C ALA A 693 -3.92 -49.80 -16.72
N SER A 694 -2.80 -49.08 -16.65
CA SER A 694 -1.84 -49.14 -15.55
C SER A 694 -2.23 -48.27 -14.36
N ARG A 695 -3.06 -47.23 -14.57
CA ARG A 695 -3.66 -46.32 -13.57
C ARG A 695 -5.03 -45.87 -14.10
N ILE A 696 -6.01 -45.66 -13.22
CA ILE A 696 -7.36 -45.17 -13.56
C ILE A 696 -7.58 -43.88 -12.80
N LEU A 697 -7.91 -42.80 -13.51
CA LEU A 697 -8.51 -41.60 -12.91
C LEU A 697 -10.03 -41.79 -12.99
N ALA A 698 -10.67 -41.92 -11.84
CA ALA A 698 -12.12 -42.05 -11.73
C ALA A 698 -12.63 -40.87 -10.90
N ILE A 699 -13.37 -39.97 -11.56
CA ILE A 699 -14.05 -38.86 -10.89
C ILE A 699 -15.46 -39.34 -10.61
N ALA A 700 -15.78 -39.51 -9.33
CA ALA A 700 -17.13 -39.81 -8.89
C ALA A 700 -17.80 -38.48 -8.53
N THR A 701 -18.60 -37.93 -9.44
CA THR A 701 -19.46 -36.79 -9.16
C THR A 701 -20.79 -37.33 -8.61
N PRO A 702 -21.12 -37.14 -7.33
CA PRO A 702 -22.42 -37.55 -6.82
C PRO A 702 -23.48 -36.72 -7.52
N LYS A 703 -24.61 -37.34 -7.85
CA LYS A 703 -25.75 -36.64 -8.46
C LYS A 703 -26.40 -35.59 -7.52
N VAL A 704 -25.92 -35.53 -6.27
CA VAL A 704 -26.33 -34.61 -5.18
C VAL A 704 -25.10 -34.39 -4.28
N GLY A 705 -24.44 -33.24 -4.42
CA GLY A 705 -23.41 -32.68 -3.50
C GLY A 705 -22.06 -33.41 -3.36
N LEU A 706 -21.11 -32.81 -2.61
CA LEU A 706 -19.72 -33.27 -2.43
C LEU A 706 -19.30 -33.49 -0.97
N ASP A 707 -18.98 -34.71 -0.55
CA ASP A 707 -18.46 -34.96 0.81
C ASP A 707 -16.98 -34.51 0.89
N PRO A 708 -16.64 -33.38 1.56
CA PRO A 708 -15.26 -32.91 1.69
C PRO A 708 -14.38 -33.90 2.47
N ALA A 709 -14.95 -34.93 3.11
CA ALA A 709 -14.17 -36.02 3.71
C ALA A 709 -13.76 -37.12 2.71
N SER A 710 -14.18 -37.06 1.44
CA SER A 710 -14.04 -38.15 0.46
C SER A 710 -13.24 -37.81 -0.80
N VAL A 711 -13.16 -36.53 -1.15
CA VAL A 711 -12.36 -35.99 -2.27
C VAL A 711 -11.55 -34.83 -1.70
N ASP A 712 -10.26 -34.79 -2.03
CA ASP A 712 -9.34 -33.71 -1.70
C ASP A 712 -9.79 -32.45 -2.46
N LEU A 713 -10.80 -31.77 -1.92
CA LEU A 713 -11.48 -30.63 -2.52
C LEU A 713 -10.51 -29.45 -2.60
N SER A 714 -9.60 -29.35 -1.63
CA SER A 714 -8.50 -28.39 -1.52
C SER A 714 -7.73 -28.23 -2.83
N ALA A 715 -7.17 -29.32 -3.36
CA ALA A 715 -6.41 -29.30 -4.60
C ALA A 715 -7.25 -28.86 -5.82
N PHE A 716 -8.55 -29.16 -5.85
CA PHE A 716 -9.40 -28.77 -6.99
C PHE A 716 -9.90 -27.34 -6.88
N THR A 717 -10.24 -26.85 -5.69
CA THR A 717 -10.71 -25.48 -5.46
C THR A 717 -9.58 -24.47 -5.46
N GLU A 718 -8.39 -24.84 -4.97
CA GLU A 718 -7.18 -24.02 -5.02
C GLU A 718 -6.72 -23.80 -6.47
N ILE A 719 -6.68 -24.87 -7.27
CA ILE A 719 -6.36 -24.77 -8.71
C ILE A 719 -7.48 -24.03 -9.48
N LEU A 720 -8.77 -24.25 -9.16
CA LEU A 720 -9.87 -23.54 -9.86
C LEU A 720 -9.91 -22.04 -9.52
N TYR A 721 -9.93 -21.72 -8.24
CA TYR A 721 -10.20 -20.37 -7.77
C TYR A 721 -8.93 -19.55 -7.52
N GLY A 722 -7.84 -20.17 -7.07
CA GLY A 722 -6.54 -19.51 -6.86
C GLY A 722 -5.80 -19.29 -8.18
N ASP A 723 -5.32 -20.37 -8.79
CA ASP A 723 -4.38 -20.33 -9.93
C ASP A 723 -5.00 -19.84 -11.25
N VAL A 724 -6.32 -19.95 -11.44
CA VAL A 724 -6.94 -19.68 -12.75
C VAL A 724 -7.96 -18.55 -12.70
N ILE A 725 -8.99 -18.63 -11.86
CA ILE A 725 -10.04 -17.60 -11.84
C ILE A 725 -9.54 -16.30 -11.16
N ARG A 726 -8.72 -16.37 -10.10
CA ARG A 726 -8.18 -15.16 -9.46
C ARG A 726 -6.94 -14.63 -10.18
N GLU A 727 -5.93 -15.46 -10.38
CA GLU A 727 -4.67 -15.06 -11.03
C GLU A 727 -4.87 -14.63 -12.50
N GLN A 728 -5.40 -15.50 -13.35
CA GLN A 728 -5.41 -15.28 -14.80
C GLN A 728 -6.63 -14.48 -15.32
N VAL A 729 -7.74 -14.49 -14.57
CA VAL A 729 -9.04 -13.96 -15.02
C VAL A 729 -9.40 -12.63 -14.34
N PHE A 730 -9.15 -12.49 -13.03
CA PHE A 730 -9.44 -11.25 -12.28
C PHE A 730 -8.19 -10.43 -11.92
N GLY A 731 -6.99 -10.96 -12.16
CA GLY A 731 -5.72 -10.27 -11.84
C GLY A 731 -5.44 -10.16 -10.33
N TRP A 732 -5.96 -11.11 -9.54
CA TRP A 732 -5.93 -11.11 -8.07
C TRP A 732 -4.78 -11.94 -7.46
N VAL A 733 -3.72 -12.17 -8.24
CA VAL A 733 -2.30 -12.45 -7.85
C VAL A 733 -1.80 -13.91 -7.83
N ASN A 734 -0.56 -14.11 -8.34
CA ASN A 734 0.37 -15.20 -8.01
C ASN A 734 1.66 -14.60 -7.42
N PHE A 735 1.61 -14.31 -6.12
CA PHE A 735 2.49 -13.32 -5.48
C PHE A 735 3.96 -13.76 -5.48
N GLU A 736 4.26 -15.06 -5.32
CA GLU A 736 5.64 -15.55 -5.35
C GLU A 736 6.26 -15.55 -6.76
N GLN A 737 5.49 -15.88 -7.80
CA GLN A 737 6.02 -15.79 -9.17
C GLN A 737 6.22 -14.33 -9.57
N ASP A 738 5.32 -13.43 -9.18
CA ASP A 738 5.45 -11.99 -9.42
C ASP A 738 6.60 -11.36 -8.60
N LEU A 739 6.80 -11.80 -7.35
CA LEU A 739 7.92 -11.41 -6.49
C LEU A 739 9.27 -11.87 -7.04
N GLU A 740 9.35 -13.10 -7.56
CA GLU A 740 10.58 -13.65 -8.13
C GLU A 740 10.82 -13.23 -9.59
N ALA A 741 9.78 -12.78 -10.30
CA ALA A 741 9.87 -12.35 -11.67
C ALA A 741 10.84 -11.17 -11.83
N THR A 742 11.59 -11.22 -12.93
CA THR A 742 12.45 -10.13 -13.38
C THR A 742 12.02 -9.79 -14.79
N CYS A 743 11.41 -8.62 -14.95
CA CYS A 743 11.01 -8.11 -16.25
C CYS A 743 12.20 -7.39 -16.88
N GLU A 744 12.78 -7.96 -17.94
CA GLU A 744 13.90 -7.35 -18.66
C GLU A 744 13.39 -6.54 -19.87
N GLU A 745 13.73 -5.27 -19.93
CA GLU A 745 13.47 -4.40 -21.08
C GLU A 745 14.78 -4.05 -21.81
N LEU A 746 14.82 -4.33 -23.12
CA LEU A 746 15.93 -3.95 -23.98
C LEU A 746 15.54 -2.76 -24.86
N GLU A 747 16.10 -1.60 -24.60
CA GLU A 747 15.99 -0.43 -25.47
C GLU A 747 17.24 -0.31 -26.36
N GLY A 748 17.06 0.11 -27.61
CA GLY A 748 18.19 0.43 -28.49
C GLY A 748 17.89 1.63 -29.37
N TRP A 749 18.79 2.61 -29.36
CA TRP A 749 18.66 3.84 -30.14
C TRP A 749 19.94 4.19 -30.88
N HIS A 750 19.78 5.02 -31.90
CA HIS A 750 20.87 5.56 -32.70
C HIS A 750 21.23 6.95 -32.21
N GLU A 751 22.51 7.19 -31.93
CA GLU A 751 23.01 8.51 -31.54
C GLU A 751 24.14 8.96 -32.46
N GLU A 752 24.05 10.21 -32.93
CA GLU A 752 25.08 10.86 -33.73
C GLU A 752 25.80 11.86 -32.84
N ASP A 753 27.11 11.69 -32.64
CA ASP A 753 27.92 12.67 -31.91
C ASP A 753 28.23 13.85 -32.85
N TRP A 754 27.64 15.00 -32.53
CA TRP A 754 27.73 16.23 -33.33
C TRP A 754 29.15 16.83 -33.35
N GLU A 755 30.01 16.49 -32.39
CA GLU A 755 31.40 16.96 -32.34
C GLU A 755 32.37 16.08 -33.13
N THR A 756 32.17 14.75 -33.11
CA THR A 756 33.07 13.79 -33.76
C THR A 756 32.58 13.29 -35.14
N GLN A 757 31.29 13.47 -35.46
CA GLN A 757 30.62 12.90 -36.64
C GLN A 757 30.69 11.36 -36.69
N GLU A 758 30.74 10.71 -35.52
CA GLU A 758 30.69 9.26 -35.40
C GLU A 758 29.25 8.81 -35.08
N ASP A 759 28.83 7.72 -35.71
CA ASP A 759 27.50 7.11 -35.53
C ASP A 759 27.61 5.96 -34.52
N PHE A 760 26.82 6.02 -33.44
CA PHE A 760 26.77 4.99 -32.41
C PHE A 760 25.40 4.31 -32.40
N PHE A 761 25.40 2.98 -32.27
CA PHE A 761 24.21 2.22 -31.93
C PHE A 761 24.28 1.84 -30.46
N ARG A 762 23.33 2.33 -29.68
CA ARG A 762 23.29 2.22 -28.23
C ARG A 762 22.24 1.20 -27.84
N MET A 763 22.53 0.44 -26.79
CA MET A 763 21.64 -0.59 -26.25
C MET A 763 21.66 -0.48 -24.73
N GLN A 764 20.48 -0.48 -24.14
CA GLN A 764 20.23 -0.44 -22.71
C GLN A 764 19.39 -1.65 -22.34
N LEU A 765 19.77 -2.33 -21.27
CA LEU A 765 19.01 -3.40 -20.67
C LEU A 765 18.66 -2.96 -19.25
N THR A 766 17.38 -2.80 -18.97
CA THR A 766 16.83 -2.49 -17.65
C THR A 766 16.10 -3.71 -17.14
N ASP A 767 16.15 -3.93 -15.84
CA ASP A 767 15.31 -4.89 -15.15
C ASP A 767 14.33 -4.18 -14.23
N ASP A 768 13.14 -4.74 -14.10
CA ASP A 768 12.18 -4.44 -13.06
C ASP A 768 11.99 -5.72 -12.24
N SER A 769 12.48 -5.69 -10.99
CA SER A 769 12.49 -6.82 -10.06
C SER A 769 12.21 -6.37 -8.63
N ASN A 770 11.61 -7.23 -7.82
CA ASN A 770 11.27 -6.89 -6.44
C ASN A 770 12.52 -6.73 -5.56
N GLU A 771 12.69 -5.55 -4.95
CA GLU A 771 13.88 -5.17 -4.18
C GLU A 771 14.12 -5.99 -2.90
N TYR A 772 13.09 -6.63 -2.36
CA TYR A 772 13.21 -7.52 -1.19
C TYR A 772 13.70 -8.94 -1.55
N VAL A 773 13.49 -9.37 -2.80
CA VAL A 773 13.91 -10.68 -3.33
C VAL A 773 15.27 -10.59 -4.02
N HIS A 774 15.49 -9.53 -4.79
CA HIS A 774 16.72 -9.28 -5.55
C HIS A 774 17.37 -7.96 -5.08
N PRO A 775 17.96 -7.91 -3.87
CA PRO A 775 18.52 -6.67 -3.30
C PRO A 775 19.81 -6.17 -3.98
N ASN A 776 20.30 -6.88 -5.02
CA ASN A 776 21.46 -6.49 -5.80
C ASN A 776 21.04 -6.22 -7.25
N GLN A 777 21.69 -5.26 -7.88
CA GLN A 777 21.48 -4.92 -9.29
C GLN A 777 21.63 -6.17 -10.18
N TYR A 778 20.62 -6.43 -11.02
CA TYR A 778 20.66 -7.47 -12.03
C TYR A 778 21.87 -7.23 -12.95
N SER A 779 22.71 -8.26 -13.12
CA SER A 779 23.85 -8.20 -14.05
C SER A 779 23.56 -9.11 -15.24
N PRO A 780 22.96 -8.58 -16.31
CA PRO A 780 22.60 -9.40 -17.46
C PRO A 780 23.85 -9.97 -18.12
N ASN A 781 23.80 -11.26 -18.47
CA ASN A 781 24.76 -11.87 -19.40
C ASN A 781 24.29 -11.72 -20.86
N ALA A 782 23.87 -10.52 -21.25
CA ALA A 782 23.42 -10.26 -22.61
C ALA A 782 24.62 -10.14 -23.56
N VAL A 783 24.55 -10.83 -24.70
CA VAL A 783 25.63 -10.84 -25.71
C VAL A 783 25.03 -10.54 -27.07
N LEU A 784 25.46 -9.45 -27.71
CA LEU A 784 25.06 -9.13 -29.07
C LEU A 784 25.79 -10.04 -30.06
N THR A 785 25.06 -10.76 -30.90
CA THR A 785 25.63 -11.58 -31.98
C THR A 785 25.17 -11.08 -33.34
N ASP A 786 26.04 -11.20 -34.35
CA ASP A 786 25.64 -10.95 -35.74
C ASP A 786 24.80 -12.12 -36.31
N ALA A 787 24.37 -11.97 -37.57
CA ALA A 787 23.52 -12.95 -38.25
C ALA A 787 24.19 -14.33 -38.47
N ASP A 788 25.52 -14.42 -38.35
CA ASP A 788 26.30 -15.67 -38.44
C ASP A 788 26.56 -16.28 -37.04
N GLY A 789 26.13 -15.61 -35.97
CA GLY A 789 26.27 -16.03 -34.58
C GLY A 789 27.59 -15.61 -33.95
N ASP A 790 28.37 -14.73 -34.59
CA ASP A 790 29.62 -14.22 -34.04
C ASP A 790 29.32 -13.09 -33.05
N VAL A 791 29.94 -13.13 -31.86
CA VAL A 791 29.75 -12.13 -30.81
C VAL A 791 30.38 -10.79 -31.21
N ILE A 792 29.57 -9.74 -31.22
CA ILE A 792 29.99 -8.35 -31.39
C ILE A 792 30.48 -7.84 -30.03
N GLN A 793 31.74 -7.41 -29.97
CA GLN A 793 32.33 -6.85 -28.75
C GLN A 793 31.97 -5.36 -28.63
N PRO A 794 31.53 -4.89 -27.45
CA PRO A 794 31.28 -3.47 -27.23
C PRO A 794 32.58 -2.66 -27.36
N GLU A 795 32.49 -1.45 -27.91
CA GLU A 795 33.65 -0.57 -28.08
C GLU A 795 34.02 0.15 -26.76
N SER A 796 33.04 0.40 -25.88
CA SER A 796 33.19 0.97 -24.53
C SER A 796 31.95 0.69 -23.65
N ASP A 797 32.14 0.52 -22.34
CA ASP A 797 31.08 0.62 -21.31
C ASP A 797 30.95 2.07 -20.83
N TRP A 798 29.75 2.53 -20.44
CA TRP A 798 29.54 3.85 -19.83
C TRP A 798 29.62 3.78 -18.30
N SER A 799 29.99 4.89 -17.67
CA SER A 799 29.62 5.18 -16.28
C SER A 799 28.36 6.06 -16.25
N GLN A 800 27.49 5.88 -15.26
CA GLN A 800 26.19 6.57 -15.14
C GLN A 800 26.36 8.11 -15.06
N SER A 801 27.54 8.60 -14.64
CA SER A 801 27.91 10.02 -14.65
C SER A 801 27.83 10.73 -16.02
N GLU A 802 27.97 10.00 -17.13
CA GLU A 802 27.82 10.57 -18.48
C GLU A 802 26.34 10.74 -18.88
N TRP A 803 25.41 10.12 -18.14
CA TRP A 803 23.98 10.08 -18.40
C TRP A 803 23.26 11.35 -17.88
N ASP A 804 23.57 11.81 -16.67
CA ASP A 804 22.91 12.98 -16.06
C ASP A 804 23.22 14.30 -16.79
N ILE A 805 24.39 14.42 -17.40
CA ILE A 805 24.78 15.60 -18.19
C ILE A 805 23.93 15.73 -19.47
N ALA A 806 23.44 14.62 -20.02
CA ALA A 806 22.62 14.61 -21.23
C ALA A 806 21.16 14.97 -20.93
N ASN A 807 20.63 14.57 -19.77
CA ASN A 807 19.23 14.84 -19.38
C ASN A 807 19.02 16.16 -18.63
N SER A 808 20.09 16.83 -18.18
CA SER A 808 19.98 18.10 -17.43
C SER A 808 20.08 19.38 -18.28
N MET A 809 19.95 19.33 -19.62
CA MET A 809 19.98 20.56 -20.44
C MET A 809 18.57 21.13 -20.69
N PRO A 810 18.26 22.35 -20.21
CA PRO A 810 17.01 23.02 -20.54
C PRO A 810 17.03 23.56 -21.97
N ILE A 811 15.99 23.23 -22.73
CA ILE A 811 15.65 23.88 -24.02
C ILE A 811 15.45 25.38 -23.77
N LEU A 812 16.34 26.24 -24.28
CA LEU A 812 16.01 27.65 -24.52
C LEU A 812 16.86 28.30 -25.63
N THR A 813 16.12 28.90 -26.57
CA THR A 813 16.46 30.01 -27.50
C THR A 813 16.93 29.73 -28.95
N SER A 814 15.93 29.72 -29.84
CA SER A 814 15.79 30.53 -31.08
C SER A 814 16.89 30.57 -32.15
N ALA A 815 16.54 30.16 -33.38
CA ALA A 815 16.29 31.03 -34.56
C ALA A 815 16.69 30.38 -35.90
N GLN A 816 15.69 30.25 -36.79
CA GLN A 816 15.72 30.44 -38.25
C GLN A 816 17.01 30.09 -39.06
N GLU A 817 16.94 29.07 -39.93
CA GLU A 817 16.82 29.23 -41.40
C GLU A 817 16.75 27.88 -42.16
N SER A 818 15.65 27.75 -42.91
CA SER A 818 15.40 27.05 -44.19
C SER A 818 16.42 26.13 -44.88
N ILE A 819 15.86 24.99 -45.37
CA ILE A 819 16.03 24.35 -46.71
C ILE A 819 17.40 23.65 -46.95
N ASP A 820 17.50 22.39 -47.39
CA ASP A 820 16.77 21.62 -48.44
C ASP A 820 16.57 20.15 -48.02
#